data_AF-A0A1Y2A1U9-F1
#
_entry.id   AF-A0A1Y2A1U9-F1
#
_cell.length_a   1.000
_cell.length_b   1.000
_cell.length_c   1.000
_cell.angle_alpha   90.00
_cell.angle_beta   90.00
_cell.angle_gamma   90.00
#
_symmetry.space_group_name_H-M   'P 1'
#
loop_
_entity.id
_entity.type
_entity.pdbx_description
1 polymer ?
#
loop_
_entity_poly.entity_id
_entity_poly.type
_entity_poly.pdbx_seq_one_letter_code
_entity_poly.pdbx_strand_id
1 'polypeptide(L)'
;MSKVLDYSIDVMVLSNITLIGNEKGTEFDYKNGYRGAFSFTCLIGKGETIKFKNIIFKNYLAQNKVYGLKITSTSHNFFAIMDNYVKPQVLFNKCKFLNNHGKIIETYRPSEYSYPNIYKSSIVQIKDSIFINNYGVLYSHQSKFILDNCYISELQVDTNEEEDPVVFFFSKFTVNFLDIKNSIFENINVKGPNFIIESDFLILEINNTTFRNTHTDYGYLFSITSHSSSEYHEYIKLNNIVLNDSSSLLHGNYNNCEISNSVFQNITMSSVFPVLTDSKYSNITILNTLFENLNIINGLIDGESGYIIDNVKLRNINSNSKAIFKFIYHDIFINNIEIENIKCNGEGKDSSFIFFDSGEDHKKLTILNSNIKDSISNGPFIKAIGNSNDMIIRNTNINNITSYGSVIENISTKATISISNLNFTNNRNINKMDCGSIHFSNDLHLSIKDSQLKNNIGKINGGALCINNILNMELYLISNIFENNNAINGGALYLGKQDSIKQNINRTIVIKNNIFRENIAENFGGGIYSEYSKLYLAETDNNTIIHNEAGIMGGGAYSPKSVDKNLFDIKLCKFENNTVNSDINDYSSKPSFISLNTTLENNSVTIITGGFLPLQFLLHDEFGNIMKDITKYYSSITLKLLLENEDNKHSYGDGDYFQTEKKNVEYILYGNLGSFINGKCELNNFRIFANPNKYHLKFKFDNYKETININFDDIEIKVLTCKENQIKMYDKNGILHCENPICDNRCPIEITAYCKSFYEENINDINKNECKCLPGWKSTFCGDRQYVDFSYFDNTMVVTQIPLYILLFAYIIFIILNKKAHIIKDQGYYKILLFSFAFFIYNISNFFSAYNNYAECSFNFIFKHIGISLMLVIFFVYIMPGLKLGIQAGEDNKLKLIDSETIVSHISNPDNCLHDKDTYFKESKSLERSKKYVLQSVEQKLNIMNPSNTEEINDYQLKAKNKIIKKQNPNSNIMSYIEQIHSSIIKILIIYPFYVILIFFLILIIKLKYNNSNKELSVIQSNNGNWIYKCDLENIYGYLILNNQRYSRIFFEYILNSICYSAFFILLSWDKVYYIIKKESNNPNKYFLIEKYEKCSIHNSLTCGCQLNRIDKDNTVSIKKYINFYKLCTSVIEFQEGSIRIIKESFKLSIMSINDNMF
;
A
#
# COMPACT_ATOMS: atom_id res chain seq x y z
N MET A 1 46.22 34.16 -50.91
CA MET A 1 47.26 33.47 -50.11
C MET A 1 47.39 32.06 -50.63
N SER A 2 48.61 31.56 -50.85
CA SER A 2 48.85 30.18 -51.27
C SER A 2 48.45 29.22 -50.16
N LYS A 3 47.72 28.14 -50.50
CA LYS A 3 47.61 26.98 -49.61
C LYS A 3 49.02 26.44 -49.38
N VAL A 4 49.47 26.45 -48.12
CA VAL A 4 50.60 25.60 -47.70
C VAL A 4 50.07 24.16 -47.80
N LEU A 5 50.83 23.28 -48.44
CA LEU A 5 50.46 21.87 -48.59
C LEU A 5 50.37 21.18 -47.23
N ASP A 6 49.43 20.25 -47.08
CA ASP A 6 49.31 19.40 -45.90
C ASP A 6 50.53 18.46 -45.83
N TYR A 7 51.55 18.81 -45.05
CA TYR A 7 52.72 17.97 -44.81
C TYR A 7 52.61 17.26 -43.46
N SER A 8 52.74 15.94 -43.46
CA SER A 8 53.13 15.17 -42.26
C SER A 8 54.65 15.27 -42.06
N ILE A 9 55.10 15.12 -40.82
CA ILE A 9 56.51 14.95 -40.49
C ILE A 9 56.66 13.56 -39.89
N ASP A 10 57.12 12.62 -40.72
CA ASP A 10 57.29 11.22 -40.36
C ASP A 10 58.75 10.94 -40.00
N VAL A 11 59.00 10.69 -38.71
CA VAL A 11 60.33 10.52 -38.10
C VAL A 11 60.55 9.05 -37.74
N MET A 12 61.52 8.42 -38.40
CA MET A 12 61.97 7.07 -38.06
C MET A 12 62.95 7.15 -36.88
N VAL A 13 62.61 6.49 -35.76
CA VAL A 13 63.40 6.55 -34.53
C VAL A 13 64.45 5.43 -34.52
N LEU A 14 65.71 5.82 -34.74
CA LEU A 14 66.88 4.91 -34.75
C LEU A 14 67.84 5.14 -33.56
N SER A 15 67.58 6.15 -32.74
CA SER A 15 68.36 6.53 -31.55
C SER A 15 67.50 7.41 -30.62
N ASN A 16 68.03 7.76 -29.44
CA ASN A 16 67.36 8.68 -28.52
C ASN A 16 67.19 10.08 -29.14
N ILE A 17 65.95 10.58 -29.17
CA ILE A 17 65.61 11.92 -29.65
C ILE A 17 65.25 12.80 -28.45
N THR A 18 65.76 14.03 -28.38
CA THR A 18 65.39 14.99 -27.34
C THR A 18 65.20 16.38 -27.95
N LEU A 19 63.97 16.89 -27.85
CA LEU A 19 63.52 18.19 -28.31
C LEU A 19 63.40 19.11 -27.08
N ILE A 20 64.34 20.06 -26.96
CA ILE A 20 64.43 20.97 -25.79
C ILE A 20 64.06 22.38 -26.22
N GLY A 21 63.00 22.90 -25.63
CA GLY A 21 62.64 24.32 -25.72
C GLY A 21 63.34 25.18 -24.66
N ASN A 22 63.30 26.50 -24.89
CA ASN A 22 63.82 27.47 -23.93
C ASN A 22 63.02 27.43 -22.60
N GLU A 23 63.53 28.03 -21.52
CA GLU A 23 62.91 27.95 -20.19
C GLU A 23 61.50 28.57 -20.09
N LYS A 24 61.17 29.54 -20.96
CA LYS A 24 59.81 30.12 -21.04
C LYS A 24 58.85 29.28 -21.89
N GLY A 25 59.38 28.25 -22.56
CA GLY A 25 58.71 27.41 -23.54
C GLY A 25 59.07 27.80 -24.97
N THR A 26 59.42 26.82 -25.82
CA THR A 26 59.47 27.02 -27.27
C THR A 26 58.11 26.68 -27.87
N GLU A 27 57.54 27.62 -28.63
CA GLU A 27 56.21 27.47 -29.23
C GLU A 27 56.24 26.67 -30.53
N PHE A 28 55.36 25.68 -30.61
CA PHE A 28 54.99 24.96 -31.82
C PHE A 28 53.54 25.34 -32.18
N ASP A 29 53.41 26.42 -32.95
CA ASP A 29 52.12 27.05 -33.29
C ASP A 29 51.62 26.58 -34.67
N TYR A 30 50.53 25.82 -34.64
CA TYR A 30 49.84 25.34 -35.84
C TYR A 30 48.95 26.43 -36.48
N LYS A 31 48.70 27.55 -35.78
CA LYS A 31 47.95 28.73 -36.24
C LYS A 31 46.53 28.42 -36.74
N ASN A 32 45.85 27.45 -36.14
CA ASN A 32 44.55 26.92 -36.56
C ASN A 32 44.54 26.44 -38.03
N GLY A 33 45.71 26.13 -38.59
CA GLY A 33 45.84 25.59 -39.92
C GLY A 33 45.81 24.07 -39.89
N TYR A 34 45.11 23.47 -40.85
CA TYR A 34 45.25 22.07 -41.17
C TYR A 34 46.72 21.81 -41.55
N ARG A 35 47.40 21.00 -40.75
CA ARG A 35 48.78 20.54 -40.98
C ARG A 35 48.83 19.06 -40.60
N GLY A 36 49.68 18.30 -41.27
CA GLY A 36 49.80 16.86 -41.02
C GLY A 36 50.40 16.54 -39.64
N ALA A 37 50.30 15.27 -39.28
CA ALA A 37 50.80 14.75 -38.01
C ALA A 37 52.32 14.82 -37.88
N PHE A 38 52.83 14.99 -36.67
CA PHE A 38 54.18 14.56 -36.31
C PHE A 38 54.14 13.07 -35.94
N SER A 39 54.47 12.21 -36.89
CA SER A 39 54.55 10.77 -36.66
C SER A 39 55.95 10.37 -36.21
N PHE A 40 56.06 9.61 -35.12
CA PHE A 40 57.29 8.95 -34.71
C PHE A 40 57.11 7.44 -34.81
N THR A 41 57.95 6.80 -35.62
CA THR A 41 57.88 5.36 -35.88
C THR A 41 59.10 4.65 -35.29
N CYS A 42 58.86 3.87 -34.24
CA CYS A 42 59.87 3.05 -33.57
C CYS A 42 59.90 1.65 -34.22
N LEU A 43 60.95 1.38 -35.00
CA LEU A 43 61.09 0.13 -35.77
C LEU A 43 61.75 -1.02 -34.99
N ILE A 44 62.60 -0.72 -34.01
CA ILE A 44 63.46 -1.70 -33.34
C ILE A 44 63.42 -1.42 -31.83
N GLY A 45 63.23 -2.44 -31.01
CA GLY A 45 63.15 -2.29 -29.55
C GLY A 45 64.50 -2.27 -28.84
N LYS A 46 65.38 -1.28 -29.09
CA LYS A 46 66.64 -1.14 -28.33
C LYS A 46 66.51 -0.22 -27.10
N GLY A 47 65.29 0.21 -26.77
CA GLY A 47 65.01 1.12 -25.65
C GLY A 47 65.26 2.59 -25.98
N GLU A 48 65.20 2.96 -27.26
CA GLU A 48 65.20 4.35 -27.72
C GLU A 48 64.06 5.16 -27.07
N THR A 49 64.36 6.41 -26.70
CA THR A 49 63.43 7.32 -26.04
C THR A 49 63.27 8.62 -26.80
N ILE A 50 62.05 9.13 -26.88
CA ILE A 50 61.68 10.43 -27.45
C ILE A 50 61.33 11.36 -26.29
N LYS A 51 62.00 12.51 -26.19
CA LYS A 51 61.81 13.43 -25.06
C LYS A 51 61.46 14.82 -25.54
N PHE A 52 60.34 15.36 -25.09
CA PHE A 52 59.94 16.75 -25.26
C PHE A 52 60.12 17.46 -23.92
N LYS A 53 60.87 18.57 -23.91
CA LYS A 53 61.09 19.38 -22.70
C LYS A 53 60.82 20.84 -22.99
N ASN A 54 60.01 21.51 -22.16
CA ASN A 54 59.67 22.93 -22.31
C ASN A 54 59.08 23.29 -23.70
N ILE A 55 58.18 22.47 -24.24
CA ILE A 55 57.52 22.72 -25.55
C ILE A 55 56.07 23.17 -25.33
N ILE A 56 55.62 24.18 -26.08
CA ILE A 56 54.24 24.68 -26.08
C ILE A 56 53.58 24.29 -27.41
N PHE A 57 52.72 23.29 -27.41
CA PHE A 57 51.88 22.93 -28.57
C PHE A 57 50.60 23.76 -28.51
N LYS A 58 50.34 24.59 -29.53
CA LYS A 58 49.13 25.42 -29.55
C LYS A 58 48.47 25.58 -30.91
N ASN A 59 47.17 25.88 -30.87
CA ASN A 59 46.34 26.21 -32.03
C ASN A 59 46.32 25.07 -33.08
N TYR A 60 46.47 23.80 -32.67
CA TYR A 60 46.29 22.65 -33.55
C TYR A 60 44.84 22.55 -34.02
N LEU A 61 44.61 22.17 -35.28
CA LEU A 61 43.28 21.91 -35.82
C LEU A 61 43.33 20.66 -36.70
N ALA A 62 42.67 19.59 -36.26
CA ALA A 62 42.58 18.34 -37.01
C ALA A 62 41.61 18.45 -38.20
N GLN A 63 41.86 17.62 -39.22
CA GLN A 63 40.96 17.41 -40.34
C GLN A 63 40.84 15.90 -40.55
N ASN A 64 39.65 15.32 -40.34
CA ASN A 64 39.44 13.87 -40.31
C ASN A 64 40.33 13.19 -39.24
N LYS A 65 40.68 11.90 -39.44
CA LYS A 65 41.51 11.06 -38.54
C LYS A 65 43.00 11.42 -38.54
N VAL A 66 43.33 12.71 -38.49
CA VAL A 66 44.70 13.23 -38.35
C VAL A 66 44.93 13.66 -36.91
N TYR A 67 46.15 13.43 -36.41
CA TYR A 67 46.55 13.63 -35.02
C TYR A 67 47.67 14.66 -34.92
N GLY A 68 47.79 15.36 -33.79
CA GLY A 68 48.90 16.32 -33.60
C GLY A 68 50.26 15.62 -33.55
N LEU A 69 50.33 14.56 -32.74
CA LEU A 69 51.48 13.71 -32.47
C LEU A 69 51.03 12.24 -32.57
N LYS A 70 51.57 11.48 -33.51
CA LYS A 70 51.30 10.04 -33.69
C LYS A 70 52.54 9.24 -33.30
N ILE A 71 52.39 8.27 -32.42
CA ILE A 71 53.49 7.40 -31.95
C ILE A 71 53.17 5.98 -32.40
N THR A 72 53.96 5.43 -33.32
CA THR A 72 53.74 4.10 -33.90
C THR A 72 54.86 3.14 -33.50
N SER A 73 54.49 1.97 -32.96
CA SER A 73 55.43 0.89 -32.62
C SER A 73 55.14 -0.34 -33.47
N THR A 74 56.14 -0.80 -34.23
CA THR A 74 55.96 -1.85 -35.27
C THR A 74 56.67 -3.18 -34.95
N SER A 75 57.41 -3.27 -33.85
CA SER A 75 58.30 -4.41 -33.61
C SER A 75 57.65 -5.53 -32.78
N HIS A 76 57.57 -6.74 -33.36
CA HIS A 76 57.19 -7.96 -32.63
C HIS A 76 58.24 -8.36 -31.58
N ASN A 77 59.52 -7.99 -31.78
CA ASN A 77 60.64 -8.29 -30.88
C ASN A 77 60.70 -7.40 -29.64
N PHE A 78 59.58 -6.80 -29.19
CA PHE A 78 59.51 -6.07 -27.92
C PHE A 78 59.43 -7.01 -26.69
N PHE A 79 60.17 -8.12 -26.74
CA PHE A 79 60.30 -9.10 -25.66
C PHE A 79 61.76 -9.51 -25.52
N ALA A 80 62.47 -8.89 -24.58
CA ALA A 80 63.75 -9.40 -24.09
C ALA A 80 64.02 -8.93 -22.65
N ILE A 81 64.03 -9.93 -21.75
CA ILE A 81 64.67 -9.93 -20.43
C ILE A 81 63.99 -9.10 -19.33
N MET A 82 63.65 -9.81 -18.25
CA MET A 82 63.25 -9.24 -16.97
C MET A 82 64.44 -8.56 -16.29
N ASP A 83 64.40 -7.24 -16.11
CA ASP A 83 65.08 -6.56 -14.99
C ASP A 83 64.49 -5.15 -14.75
N ASN A 84 63.37 -5.13 -14.01
CA ASN A 84 62.77 -4.06 -13.18
C ASN A 84 62.69 -2.57 -13.60
N TYR A 85 63.23 -2.11 -14.73
CA TYR A 85 63.14 -0.69 -15.15
C TYR A 85 62.84 -0.51 -16.64
N VAL A 86 61.57 -0.69 -17.02
CA VAL A 86 61.08 -0.24 -18.33
C VAL A 86 61.03 1.30 -18.33
N LYS A 87 61.97 1.95 -19.02
CA LYS A 87 61.98 3.40 -19.21
C LYS A 87 60.88 3.82 -20.19
N PRO A 88 60.25 4.99 -20.02
CA PRO A 88 59.24 5.48 -20.96
C PRO A 88 59.84 5.73 -22.35
N GLN A 89 59.22 5.15 -23.37
CA GLN A 89 59.58 5.32 -24.78
C GLN A 89 59.33 6.77 -25.24
N VAL A 90 58.30 7.44 -24.68
CA VAL A 90 58.04 8.86 -24.92
C VAL A 90 57.87 9.59 -23.60
N LEU A 91 58.52 10.75 -23.45
CA LEU A 91 58.45 11.60 -22.25
C LEU A 91 58.18 13.07 -22.63
N PHE A 92 57.06 13.62 -22.17
CA PHE A 92 56.79 15.05 -22.16
C PHE A 92 57.09 15.60 -20.76
N ASN A 93 57.85 16.69 -20.67
CA ASN A 93 58.29 17.26 -19.40
C ASN A 93 58.21 18.80 -19.44
N LYS A 94 57.41 19.41 -18.57
CA LYS A 94 57.14 20.86 -18.57
C LYS A 94 56.59 21.36 -19.91
N CYS A 95 55.74 20.55 -20.54
CA CYS A 95 55.08 20.89 -21.79
C CYS A 95 53.74 21.60 -21.53
N LYS A 96 53.27 22.36 -22.52
CA LYS A 96 51.94 22.99 -22.50
C LYS A 96 51.18 22.64 -23.77
N PHE A 97 49.90 22.34 -23.62
CA PHE A 97 48.96 22.04 -24.70
C PHE A 97 47.79 23.03 -24.58
N LEU A 98 47.75 24.03 -25.48
CA LEU A 98 46.88 25.19 -25.38
C LEU A 98 46.03 25.39 -26.65
N ASN A 99 44.71 25.52 -26.52
CA ASN A 99 43.81 25.83 -27.65
C ASN A 99 43.93 24.82 -28.82
N ASN A 100 43.96 23.52 -28.55
CA ASN A 100 44.08 22.50 -29.60
C ASN A 100 42.72 21.86 -29.89
N HIS A 101 42.36 21.82 -31.17
CA HIS A 101 41.08 21.36 -31.68
C HIS A 101 41.24 20.07 -32.49
N GLY A 102 41.15 18.92 -31.82
CA GLY A 102 41.40 17.61 -32.42
C GLY A 102 42.42 16.79 -31.65
N LYS A 103 42.31 15.46 -31.77
CA LYS A 103 43.09 14.43 -31.05
C LYS A 103 44.61 14.73 -31.06
N ILE A 104 45.13 15.18 -29.91
CA ILE A 104 46.50 15.69 -29.82
C ILE A 104 47.54 14.57 -29.88
N ILE A 105 47.40 13.52 -29.08
CA ILE A 105 48.38 12.41 -28.99
C ILE A 105 47.68 11.09 -29.31
N GLU A 106 48.13 10.41 -30.36
CA GLU A 106 47.75 9.02 -30.66
C GLU A 106 48.94 8.08 -30.40
N THR A 107 48.70 6.96 -29.74
CA THR A 107 49.60 5.79 -29.79
C THR A 107 48.95 4.67 -30.58
N TYR A 108 49.66 4.15 -31.58
CA TYR A 108 49.19 3.06 -32.44
C TYR A 108 50.15 1.87 -32.45
N ARG A 109 49.61 0.67 -32.23
CA ARG A 109 50.32 -0.61 -32.36
C ARG A 109 49.46 -1.57 -33.21
N PRO A 110 50.02 -2.20 -34.27
CA PRO A 110 49.31 -3.23 -35.03
C PRO A 110 48.93 -4.43 -34.16
N SER A 111 47.68 -4.87 -34.25
CA SER A 111 47.04 -5.79 -33.29
C SER A 111 47.18 -7.28 -33.62
N GLU A 112 48.24 -7.70 -34.31
CA GLU A 112 48.34 -9.07 -34.87
C GLU A 112 48.40 -10.19 -33.81
N TYR A 113 48.71 -9.85 -32.55
CA TYR A 113 48.80 -10.81 -31.45
C TYR A 113 48.24 -10.23 -30.14
N SER A 114 47.30 -10.93 -29.51
CA SER A 114 46.89 -10.64 -28.13
C SER A 114 47.89 -11.26 -27.15
N TYR A 115 48.65 -10.42 -26.46
CA TYR A 115 49.52 -10.84 -25.36
C TYR A 115 49.12 -10.13 -24.07
N PRO A 116 49.03 -10.85 -22.93
CA PRO A 116 48.77 -10.22 -21.64
C PRO A 116 49.91 -9.23 -21.32
N ASN A 117 49.55 -8.01 -20.93
CA ASN A 117 50.44 -6.87 -20.67
C ASN A 117 51.06 -6.16 -21.90
N ILE A 118 50.46 -6.24 -23.08
CA ILE A 118 50.96 -5.56 -24.30
C ILE A 118 51.24 -4.06 -24.12
N TYR A 119 50.49 -3.36 -23.26
CA TYR A 119 50.68 -1.94 -22.89
C TYR A 119 52.08 -1.61 -22.33
N LYS A 120 52.81 -2.58 -21.75
CA LYS A 120 54.19 -2.38 -21.24
C LYS A 120 55.19 -2.07 -22.35
N SER A 121 54.83 -2.32 -23.61
CA SER A 121 55.68 -2.10 -24.79
C SER A 121 55.65 -0.68 -25.36
N SER A 122 54.72 0.15 -24.91
CA SER A 122 54.46 1.50 -25.44
C SER A 122 54.05 2.41 -24.28
N ILE A 123 55.03 2.97 -23.57
CA ILE A 123 54.83 3.83 -22.40
C ILE A 123 55.08 5.28 -22.78
N VAL A 124 54.04 6.11 -22.65
CA VAL A 124 54.07 7.56 -22.79
C VAL A 124 53.95 8.18 -21.40
N GLN A 125 54.98 8.91 -20.97
CA GLN A 125 54.95 9.67 -19.72
C GLN A 125 54.79 11.17 -20.01
N ILE A 126 53.95 11.84 -19.25
CA ILE A 126 53.67 13.28 -19.30
C ILE A 126 53.85 13.80 -17.88
N LYS A 127 54.82 14.70 -17.66
CA LYS A 127 55.18 15.19 -16.33
C LYS A 127 55.25 16.71 -16.28
N ASP A 128 54.85 17.29 -15.14
CA ASP A 128 54.94 18.73 -14.84
C ASP A 128 54.25 19.61 -15.93
N SER A 129 53.19 19.10 -16.57
CA SER A 129 52.66 19.63 -17.85
C SER A 129 51.22 20.18 -17.72
N ILE A 130 50.86 21.06 -18.65
CA ILE A 130 49.61 21.85 -18.61
C ILE A 130 48.76 21.59 -19.86
N PHE A 131 47.45 21.35 -19.67
CA PHE A 131 46.44 21.22 -20.71
C PHE A 131 45.33 22.25 -20.45
N ILE A 132 45.17 23.24 -21.32
CA ILE A 132 44.11 24.27 -21.23
C ILE A 132 43.41 24.41 -22.59
N ASN A 133 42.08 24.40 -22.60
CA ASN A 133 41.25 24.59 -23.78
C ASN A 133 41.60 23.59 -24.90
N ASN A 134 41.34 22.30 -24.67
CA ASN A 134 41.66 21.24 -25.62
C ASN A 134 40.44 20.36 -25.94
N TYR A 135 40.24 20.07 -27.22
CA TYR A 135 39.16 19.27 -27.76
C TYR A 135 39.75 17.92 -28.21
N GLY A 136 39.78 16.93 -27.32
CA GLY A 136 40.40 15.61 -27.53
C GLY A 136 41.91 15.56 -27.30
N VAL A 137 42.34 14.95 -26.19
CA VAL A 137 43.76 14.92 -25.81
C VAL A 137 44.48 13.61 -26.19
N LEU A 138 44.06 12.47 -25.66
CA LEU A 138 44.77 11.17 -25.76
C LEU A 138 43.91 10.10 -26.45
N TYR A 139 44.43 9.47 -27.50
CA TYR A 139 43.81 8.32 -28.17
C TYR A 139 44.79 7.14 -28.13
N SER A 140 44.39 6.03 -27.48
CA SER A 140 45.30 4.94 -27.15
C SER A 140 44.93 3.62 -27.82
N HIS A 141 45.92 2.98 -28.44
CA HIS A 141 45.84 1.58 -28.83
C HIS A 141 46.98 0.80 -28.15
N GLN A 142 46.64 -0.17 -27.31
CA GLN A 142 47.56 -1.11 -26.66
C GLN A 142 48.76 -0.45 -25.96
N SER A 143 48.57 0.68 -25.28
CA SER A 143 49.64 1.50 -24.70
C SER A 143 49.40 1.86 -23.23
N LYS A 144 50.47 2.28 -22.53
CA LYS A 144 50.43 2.85 -21.17
C LYS A 144 50.68 4.35 -21.20
N PHE A 145 49.74 5.13 -20.69
CA PHE A 145 49.92 6.55 -20.40
C PHE A 145 50.19 6.76 -18.91
N ILE A 146 51.15 7.63 -18.59
CA ILE A 146 51.49 8.04 -17.22
C ILE A 146 51.49 9.55 -17.14
N LEU A 147 50.59 10.14 -16.35
CA LEU A 147 50.53 11.57 -16.05
C LEU A 147 50.95 11.81 -14.61
N ASP A 148 51.91 12.70 -14.38
CA ASP A 148 52.44 13.02 -13.06
C ASP A 148 52.60 14.53 -12.89
N ASN A 149 51.94 15.10 -11.88
CA ASN A 149 51.96 16.54 -11.59
C ASN A 149 51.47 17.39 -12.78
N CYS A 150 50.31 17.03 -13.33
CA CYS A 150 49.70 17.70 -14.47
C CYS A 150 48.50 18.57 -14.06
N TYR A 151 48.29 19.67 -14.77
CA TYR A 151 47.11 20.53 -14.63
C TYR A 151 46.27 20.47 -15.91
N ILE A 152 44.98 20.18 -15.79
CA ILE A 152 44.05 19.96 -16.89
C ILE A 152 42.81 20.82 -16.66
N SER A 153 42.44 21.63 -17.65
CA SER A 153 41.29 22.54 -17.57
C SER A 153 40.66 22.79 -18.94
N GLU A 154 39.39 23.20 -18.96
CA GLU A 154 38.66 23.61 -20.16
C GLU A 154 38.69 22.53 -21.28
N LEU A 155 38.31 21.29 -20.95
CA LEU A 155 38.23 20.21 -21.96
C LEU A 155 36.88 20.18 -22.70
N GLN A 156 36.92 19.74 -23.96
CA GLN A 156 35.77 19.42 -24.80
C GLN A 156 36.01 18.18 -25.67
N VAL A 157 34.97 17.70 -26.36
CA VAL A 157 35.03 16.63 -27.35
C VAL A 157 35.74 17.09 -28.63
N ASP A 158 36.51 16.21 -29.28
CA ASP A 158 37.20 16.49 -30.53
C ASP A 158 36.24 16.76 -31.72
N THR A 159 36.76 17.42 -32.76
CA THR A 159 35.94 17.93 -33.87
C THR A 159 35.47 16.87 -34.88
N ASN A 160 35.69 15.58 -34.61
CA ASN A 160 35.29 14.46 -35.49
C ASN A 160 34.27 13.54 -34.78
N GLU A 161 33.04 14.05 -34.58
CA GLU A 161 32.01 13.42 -33.73
C GLU A 161 31.51 12.02 -34.16
N GLU A 162 31.81 11.52 -35.37
CA GLU A 162 31.02 10.44 -35.98
C GLU A 162 31.38 8.98 -35.59
N GLU A 163 32.59 8.67 -35.11
CA GLU A 163 32.99 7.26 -34.86
C GLU A 163 33.61 6.96 -33.48
N ASP A 164 34.49 7.82 -32.97
CA ASP A 164 35.23 7.61 -31.71
C ASP A 164 35.52 8.97 -31.03
N PRO A 165 34.57 9.59 -30.33
CA PRO A 165 34.74 10.92 -29.72
C PRO A 165 35.77 10.88 -28.59
N VAL A 166 36.66 11.88 -28.53
CA VAL A 166 37.70 11.97 -27.49
C VAL A 166 37.58 13.29 -26.75
N VAL A 167 37.54 13.24 -25.42
CA VAL A 167 37.66 14.43 -24.55
C VAL A 167 39.06 14.47 -23.94
N PHE A 168 39.35 13.61 -22.98
CA PHE A 168 40.69 13.49 -22.40
C PHE A 168 41.39 12.21 -22.81
N PHE A 169 40.76 11.05 -22.59
CA PHE A 169 41.33 9.76 -22.93
C PHE A 169 40.28 8.85 -23.54
N PHE A 170 40.61 8.20 -24.65
CA PHE A 170 39.77 7.20 -25.29
C PHE A 170 40.60 5.99 -25.74
N SER A 171 40.08 4.77 -25.52
CA SER A 171 40.58 3.56 -26.18
C SER A 171 39.52 2.47 -26.36
N LYS A 172 39.62 1.67 -27.42
CA LYS A 172 38.58 0.71 -27.80
C LYS A 172 39.17 -0.66 -28.09
N PHE A 173 38.44 -1.72 -27.75
CA PHE A 173 38.76 -3.13 -28.03
C PHE A 173 40.21 -3.59 -27.74
N THR A 174 40.93 -2.90 -26.85
CA THR A 174 42.36 -3.14 -26.61
C THR A 174 42.71 -2.92 -25.14
N VAL A 175 43.56 -3.78 -24.57
CA VAL A 175 44.03 -3.61 -23.18
C VAL A 175 44.99 -2.44 -23.10
N ASN A 176 44.58 -1.38 -22.41
CA ASN A 176 45.36 -0.16 -22.20
C ASN A 176 45.62 0.06 -20.70
N PHE A 177 46.57 0.94 -20.38
CA PHE A 177 46.85 1.36 -19.00
C PHE A 177 46.86 2.89 -18.94
N LEU A 178 46.05 3.48 -18.07
CA LEU A 178 46.09 4.91 -17.76
C LEU A 178 46.46 5.11 -16.29
N ASP A 179 47.51 5.86 -16.05
CA ASP A 179 48.10 6.13 -14.74
C ASP A 179 48.12 7.65 -14.53
N ILE A 180 47.38 8.17 -13.55
CA ILE A 180 47.25 9.61 -13.26
C ILE A 180 47.66 9.85 -11.81
N LYS A 181 48.66 10.71 -11.60
CA LYS A 181 49.25 10.97 -10.28
C LYS A 181 49.42 12.47 -10.03
N ASN A 182 49.18 12.91 -8.79
CA ASN A 182 49.48 14.27 -8.32
C ASN A 182 48.84 15.40 -9.16
N SER A 183 47.70 15.15 -9.81
CA SER A 183 47.18 16.01 -10.87
C SER A 183 45.88 16.74 -10.49
N ILE A 184 45.54 17.79 -11.24
CA ILE A 184 44.32 18.57 -11.03
C ILE A 184 43.54 18.65 -12.34
N PHE A 185 42.26 18.31 -12.28
CA PHE A 185 41.23 18.55 -13.29
C PHE A 185 40.29 19.62 -12.74
N GLU A 186 40.22 20.80 -13.37
CA GLU A 186 39.30 21.84 -12.92
C GLU A 186 38.66 22.67 -14.04
N ASN A 187 37.44 23.14 -13.80
CA ASN A 187 36.67 23.99 -14.71
C ASN A 187 36.47 23.33 -16.10
N ILE A 188 35.89 22.12 -16.08
CA ILE A 188 35.60 21.31 -17.26
C ILE A 188 34.08 21.16 -17.34
N ASN A 189 33.50 21.38 -18.53
CA ASN A 189 32.05 21.32 -18.74
C ASN A 189 31.77 20.74 -20.14
N VAL A 190 32.00 19.43 -20.28
CA VAL A 190 31.97 18.71 -21.56
C VAL A 190 30.56 18.72 -22.12
N LYS A 191 30.42 19.11 -23.39
CA LYS A 191 29.13 19.15 -24.08
C LYS A 191 28.78 17.86 -24.82
N GLY A 192 27.49 17.55 -24.82
CA GLY A 192 26.94 16.32 -25.39
C GLY A 192 27.21 15.06 -24.56
N PRO A 193 26.82 13.88 -25.09
CA PRO A 193 26.83 12.61 -24.36
C PRO A 193 28.24 11.98 -24.30
N ASN A 194 29.24 12.74 -23.87
CA ASN A 194 30.66 12.37 -23.89
C ASN A 194 31.25 12.31 -22.47
N PHE A 195 32.20 11.39 -22.26
CA PHE A 195 32.93 11.21 -21.00
C PHE A 195 34.31 11.86 -21.06
N ILE A 196 34.93 12.12 -19.90
CA ILE A 196 36.34 12.56 -19.85
C ILE A 196 37.26 11.39 -20.20
N ILE A 197 37.03 10.21 -19.59
CA ILE A 197 37.74 8.96 -19.87
C ILE A 197 36.72 7.94 -20.38
N GLU A 198 36.93 7.41 -21.58
CA GLU A 198 36.08 6.35 -22.16
C GLU A 198 36.96 5.18 -22.61
N SER A 199 36.69 3.96 -22.15
CA SER A 199 37.46 2.80 -22.62
C SER A 199 36.82 1.43 -22.43
N ASP A 200 37.05 0.56 -23.39
CA ASP A 200 37.04 -0.89 -23.16
C ASP A 200 38.38 -1.33 -22.55
N PHE A 201 38.37 -2.32 -21.65
CA PHE A 201 39.56 -3.08 -21.18
C PHE A 201 40.69 -2.20 -20.60
N LEU A 202 40.33 -1.16 -19.84
CA LEU A 202 41.30 -0.24 -19.24
C LEU A 202 41.75 -0.69 -17.84
N ILE A 203 43.06 -0.74 -17.63
CA ILE A 203 43.64 -0.67 -16.30
C ILE A 203 43.78 0.81 -15.95
N LEU A 204 43.01 1.29 -14.97
CA LEU A 204 43.03 2.68 -14.54
C LEU A 204 43.61 2.81 -13.12
N GLU A 205 44.66 3.61 -12.96
CA GLU A 205 45.16 4.05 -11.67
C GLU A 205 45.07 5.58 -11.58
N ILE A 206 44.37 6.10 -10.56
CA ILE A 206 44.36 7.53 -10.22
C ILE A 206 44.79 7.68 -8.76
N ASN A 207 45.84 8.46 -8.51
CA ASN A 207 46.38 8.71 -7.18
C ASN A 207 46.54 10.21 -6.90
N ASN A 208 46.19 10.67 -5.69
CA ASN A 208 46.44 12.04 -5.22
C ASN A 208 45.99 13.10 -6.25
N THR A 209 44.73 13.02 -6.70
CA THR A 209 44.23 13.79 -7.84
C THR A 209 42.89 14.45 -7.51
N THR A 210 42.74 15.72 -7.86
CA THR A 210 41.52 16.52 -7.59
C THR A 210 40.73 16.75 -8.86
N PHE A 211 39.42 16.53 -8.78
CA PHE A 211 38.41 16.91 -9.76
C PHE A 211 37.51 17.99 -9.13
N ARG A 212 37.49 19.19 -9.70
CA ARG A 212 36.77 20.36 -9.15
C ARG A 212 35.98 21.06 -10.25
N ASN A 213 34.70 21.36 -10.06
CA ASN A 213 33.88 22.00 -11.11
C ASN A 213 34.04 21.27 -12.46
N THR A 214 33.86 19.95 -12.42
CA THR A 214 34.16 19.03 -13.52
C THR A 214 32.88 18.29 -13.88
N HIS A 215 32.27 18.68 -14.98
CA HIS A 215 30.94 18.26 -15.40
C HIS A 215 30.94 17.74 -16.83
N THR A 216 30.00 16.85 -17.12
CA THR A 216 29.68 16.33 -18.46
C THR A 216 28.17 16.39 -18.64
N ASP A 217 27.68 16.77 -19.83
CA ASP A 217 26.23 16.70 -20.12
C ASP A 217 25.70 15.25 -20.11
N TYR A 218 26.57 14.24 -20.28
CA TYR A 218 26.20 12.82 -20.08
C TYR A 218 25.85 12.52 -18.61
N GLY A 219 26.52 13.17 -17.66
CA GLY A 219 26.31 12.96 -16.22
C GLY A 219 27.41 12.15 -15.52
N TYR A 220 28.31 11.48 -16.24
CA TYR A 220 29.45 10.73 -15.70
C TYR A 220 30.81 11.22 -16.24
N LEU A 221 31.86 11.12 -15.41
CA LEU A 221 33.23 11.46 -15.80
C LEU A 221 33.90 10.32 -16.57
N PHE A 222 33.73 9.07 -16.12
CA PHE A 222 34.39 7.90 -16.71
C PHE A 222 33.36 6.89 -17.24
N SER A 223 33.63 6.29 -18.39
CA SER A 223 32.94 5.10 -18.91
C SER A 223 33.97 4.01 -19.15
N ILE A 224 33.93 2.94 -18.36
CA ILE A 224 34.91 1.85 -18.44
C ILE A 224 34.16 0.52 -18.41
N THR A 225 34.36 -0.30 -19.45
CA THR A 225 33.81 -1.65 -19.51
C THR A 225 34.95 -2.67 -19.60
N SER A 226 35.03 -3.56 -18.61
CA SER A 226 35.98 -4.67 -18.55
C SER A 226 35.46 -5.91 -19.27
N HIS A 227 36.37 -6.86 -19.54
CA HIS A 227 36.01 -8.14 -20.15
C HIS A 227 35.40 -9.08 -19.10
N SER A 228 34.36 -9.82 -19.47
CA SER A 228 33.70 -10.78 -18.57
C SER A 228 34.46 -12.11 -18.39
N SER A 229 35.62 -12.28 -19.02
CA SER A 229 36.45 -13.50 -18.89
C SER A 229 37.58 -13.32 -17.87
N SER A 230 37.83 -14.37 -17.11
CA SER A 230 38.83 -14.42 -16.03
C SER A 230 40.30 -14.39 -16.49
N GLU A 231 40.56 -14.27 -17.80
CA GLU A 231 41.91 -14.28 -18.38
C GLU A 231 42.63 -12.93 -18.31
N TYR A 232 41.88 -11.84 -18.11
CA TYR A 232 42.42 -10.48 -18.04
C TYR A 232 42.26 -9.89 -16.63
N HIS A 233 43.36 -9.32 -16.10
CA HIS A 233 43.39 -8.67 -14.79
C HIS A 233 43.15 -7.16 -14.92
N GLU A 234 42.01 -6.78 -15.50
CA GLU A 234 41.57 -5.39 -15.58
C GLU A 234 41.08 -4.90 -14.20
N TYR A 235 41.40 -3.66 -13.86
CA TYR A 235 40.98 -3.05 -12.61
C TYR A 235 40.99 -1.53 -12.68
N ILE A 236 40.22 -0.91 -11.79
CA ILE A 236 40.17 0.52 -11.54
C ILE A 236 40.63 0.76 -10.10
N LYS A 237 41.63 1.62 -9.89
CA LYS A 237 42.14 2.00 -8.56
C LYS A 237 42.18 3.51 -8.41
N LEU A 238 41.34 4.04 -7.53
CA LEU A 238 41.18 5.47 -7.27
C LEU A 238 41.53 5.75 -5.81
N ASN A 239 42.75 6.24 -5.55
CA ASN A 239 43.29 6.39 -4.20
C ASN A 239 43.63 7.85 -3.90
N ASN A 240 43.15 8.37 -2.76
CA ASN A 240 43.31 9.76 -2.38
C ASN A 240 42.84 10.72 -3.50
N ILE A 241 41.62 10.48 -4.03
CA ILE A 241 40.98 11.40 -4.97
C ILE A 241 40.01 12.34 -4.25
N VAL A 242 39.88 13.55 -4.77
CA VAL A 242 38.90 14.54 -4.29
C VAL A 242 37.96 14.88 -5.43
N LEU A 243 36.66 14.57 -5.28
CA LEU A 243 35.59 14.96 -6.19
C LEU A 243 34.78 16.07 -5.51
N ASN A 244 34.91 17.31 -5.98
CA ASN A 244 34.28 18.48 -5.37
C ASN A 244 33.45 19.26 -6.41
N ASP A 245 32.14 19.30 -6.22
CA ASP A 245 31.17 19.90 -7.16
C ASP A 245 31.44 19.42 -8.60
N SER A 246 31.03 18.19 -8.91
CA SER A 246 31.39 17.50 -10.16
C SER A 246 30.36 16.41 -10.48
N SER A 247 30.31 15.99 -11.75
CA SER A 247 29.45 14.90 -12.24
C SER A 247 29.81 13.53 -11.62
N SER A 248 28.94 12.54 -11.82
CA SER A 248 29.11 11.18 -11.28
C SER A 248 30.41 10.53 -11.73
N LEU A 249 30.97 9.63 -10.91
CA LEU A 249 32.34 9.17 -11.15
C LEU A 249 32.47 8.15 -12.29
N LEU A 250 31.77 7.01 -12.21
CA LEU A 250 32.05 5.83 -13.03
C LEU A 250 30.79 5.15 -13.60
N HIS A 251 30.75 5.02 -14.93
CA HIS A 251 29.81 4.19 -15.68
C HIS A 251 30.52 2.97 -16.32
N GLY A 252 29.75 1.96 -16.74
CA GLY A 252 30.22 0.76 -17.46
C GLY A 252 30.23 -0.51 -16.61
N ASN A 253 30.56 -1.67 -17.18
CA ASN A 253 30.24 -2.98 -16.57
C ASN A 253 31.45 -3.93 -16.41
N TYR A 254 31.25 -4.98 -15.61
CA TYR A 254 32.23 -6.06 -15.30
C TYR A 254 33.51 -5.57 -14.59
N ASN A 255 33.47 -4.40 -13.97
CA ASN A 255 34.63 -3.74 -13.40
C ASN A 255 35.04 -4.34 -12.05
N ASN A 256 36.35 -4.42 -11.79
CA ASN A 256 36.90 -4.58 -10.45
C ASN A 256 37.46 -3.24 -9.98
N CYS A 257 36.75 -2.56 -9.09
CA CYS A 257 37.01 -1.17 -8.72
C CYS A 257 37.36 -1.04 -7.23
N GLU A 258 38.46 -0.35 -6.92
CA GLU A 258 38.89 -0.03 -5.56
C GLU A 258 38.99 1.50 -5.42
N ILE A 259 38.24 2.08 -4.50
CA ILE A 259 38.21 3.50 -4.18
C ILE A 259 38.65 3.66 -2.73
N SER A 260 39.79 4.32 -2.49
CA SER A 260 40.39 4.39 -1.15
C SER A 260 40.82 5.80 -0.76
N ASN A 261 40.75 6.12 0.54
CA ASN A 261 41.24 7.36 1.15
C ASN A 261 40.68 8.65 0.50
N SER A 262 39.47 8.61 -0.05
CA SER A 262 38.96 9.63 -0.97
C SER A 262 37.88 10.53 -0.37
N VAL A 263 37.59 11.66 -1.01
CA VAL A 263 36.59 12.64 -0.54
C VAL A 263 35.65 13.05 -1.67
N PHE A 264 34.36 12.94 -1.42
CA PHE A 264 33.26 13.33 -2.30
C PHE A 264 32.46 14.42 -1.59
N GLN A 265 32.49 15.66 -2.09
CA GLN A 265 31.95 16.80 -1.33
C GLN A 265 31.27 17.87 -2.17
N ASN A 266 30.27 18.53 -1.57
CA ASN A 266 29.56 19.70 -2.13
C ASN A 266 28.92 19.42 -3.52
N ILE A 267 28.46 18.19 -3.75
CA ILE A 267 27.89 17.77 -5.04
C ILE A 267 26.38 18.04 -5.04
N THR A 268 25.93 18.87 -5.97
CA THR A 268 24.49 19.09 -6.24
C THR A 268 24.15 18.56 -7.63
N MET A 269 23.29 17.54 -7.73
CA MET A 269 22.98 16.87 -9.00
C MET A 269 21.48 16.82 -9.28
N SER A 270 21.09 17.43 -10.40
CA SER A 270 19.75 17.33 -11.00
C SER A 270 19.59 16.15 -11.98
N SER A 271 20.64 15.35 -12.19
CA SER A 271 20.60 14.15 -13.03
C SER A 271 20.07 12.93 -12.29
N VAL A 272 19.51 11.98 -13.03
CA VAL A 272 19.00 10.70 -12.51
C VAL A 272 20.10 9.66 -12.20
N PHE A 273 21.38 10.02 -12.28
CA PHE A 273 22.50 9.09 -12.07
C PHE A 273 22.98 9.07 -10.61
N PRO A 274 23.39 7.90 -10.07
CA PRO A 274 24.05 7.81 -8.77
C PRO A 274 25.41 8.51 -8.78
N VAL A 275 25.82 9.11 -7.66
CA VAL A 275 27.07 9.89 -7.56
C VAL A 275 28.32 9.06 -7.87
N LEU A 276 28.37 7.81 -7.40
CA LEU A 276 29.54 6.96 -7.56
C LEU A 276 29.47 6.17 -8.87
N THR A 277 28.47 5.30 -9.00
CA THR A 277 28.36 4.37 -10.12
C THR A 277 27.02 3.65 -10.22
N ASP A 278 26.66 3.24 -11.44
CA ASP A 278 25.56 2.34 -11.79
C ASP A 278 26.04 0.99 -12.36
N SER A 279 27.34 0.69 -12.25
CA SER A 279 27.99 -0.49 -12.81
C SER A 279 27.26 -1.79 -12.48
N LYS A 280 27.12 -2.69 -13.47
CA LYS A 280 26.59 -4.05 -13.30
C LYS A 280 27.68 -5.11 -13.38
N TYR A 281 27.41 -6.25 -12.76
CA TYR A 281 28.27 -7.44 -12.70
C TYR A 281 29.71 -7.13 -12.24
N SER A 282 29.84 -6.12 -11.39
CA SER A 282 31.11 -5.53 -10.95
C SER A 282 31.36 -5.83 -9.47
N ASN A 283 32.62 -5.77 -9.06
CA ASN A 283 33.04 -5.85 -7.65
C ASN A 283 33.65 -4.51 -7.26
N ILE A 284 33.04 -3.81 -6.30
CA ILE A 284 33.40 -2.44 -5.94
C ILE A 284 33.76 -2.37 -4.45
N THR A 285 34.97 -1.93 -4.16
CA THR A 285 35.53 -1.80 -2.82
C THR A 285 35.74 -0.33 -2.49
N ILE A 286 35.17 0.16 -1.38
CA ILE A 286 35.23 1.56 -0.94
C ILE A 286 35.83 1.59 0.47
N LEU A 287 37.01 2.21 0.62
CA LEU A 287 37.80 2.21 1.85
C LEU A 287 38.08 3.65 2.31
N ASN A 288 38.04 3.92 3.62
CA ASN A 288 38.56 5.17 4.22
C ASN A 288 38.01 6.46 3.54
N THR A 289 36.75 6.47 3.11
CA THR A 289 36.22 7.51 2.19
C THR A 289 35.15 8.38 2.88
N LEU A 290 35.15 9.67 2.58
CA LEU A 290 34.18 10.66 3.09
C LEU A 290 33.22 11.12 1.99
N PHE A 291 31.92 11.08 2.26
CA PHE A 291 30.84 11.68 1.47
C PHE A 291 30.18 12.79 2.31
N GLU A 292 30.27 14.05 1.89
CA GLU A 292 29.80 15.20 2.68
C GLU A 292 29.09 16.28 1.87
N ASN A 293 27.98 16.82 2.38
CA ASN A 293 27.20 17.91 1.76
C ASN A 293 26.74 17.57 0.33
N LEU A 294 25.92 16.53 0.18
CA LEU A 294 25.43 16.07 -1.13
C LEU A 294 23.92 16.33 -1.25
N ASN A 295 23.48 16.90 -2.36
CA ASN A 295 22.06 17.17 -2.66
C ASN A 295 21.71 16.59 -4.04
N ILE A 296 21.10 15.41 -4.05
CA ILE A 296 21.09 14.50 -5.21
C ILE A 296 19.69 13.97 -5.52
N ILE A 297 19.35 13.80 -6.79
CA ILE A 297 18.07 13.20 -7.19
C ILE A 297 18.10 11.67 -7.07
N ASN A 298 19.19 11.02 -7.50
CA ASN A 298 19.40 9.59 -7.28
C ASN A 298 20.31 9.32 -6.04
N GLY A 299 20.74 8.08 -5.84
CA GLY A 299 21.56 7.65 -4.70
C GLY A 299 23.06 7.94 -4.83
N LEU A 300 23.85 7.36 -3.92
CA LEU A 300 25.30 7.26 -4.08
C LEU A 300 25.67 6.09 -5.01
N ILE A 301 24.96 4.97 -4.90
CA ILE A 301 25.28 3.70 -5.55
C ILE A 301 23.99 3.09 -6.12
N ASP A 302 24.06 2.64 -7.37
CA ASP A 302 23.06 1.75 -7.98
C ASP A 302 23.80 0.61 -8.73
N GLY A 303 23.05 -0.36 -9.29
CA GLY A 303 23.56 -1.43 -10.13
C GLY A 303 23.50 -2.82 -9.49
N GLU A 304 23.58 -3.83 -10.35
CA GLU A 304 23.60 -5.25 -9.99
C GLU A 304 25.05 -5.69 -9.77
N SER A 305 25.65 -5.27 -8.65
CA SER A 305 27.09 -5.45 -8.35
C SER A 305 27.34 -5.77 -6.87
N GLY A 306 28.49 -6.40 -6.57
CA GLY A 306 28.94 -6.70 -5.23
C GLY A 306 29.73 -5.54 -4.61
N TYR A 307 29.54 -5.30 -3.30
CA TYR A 307 30.12 -4.15 -2.61
C TYR A 307 30.81 -4.51 -1.29
N ILE A 308 32.01 -3.97 -1.09
CA ILE A 308 32.76 -3.96 0.17
C ILE A 308 32.92 -2.49 0.58
N ILE A 309 32.35 -2.08 1.71
CA ILE A 309 32.37 -0.70 2.21
C ILE A 309 32.98 -0.72 3.61
N ASP A 310 34.18 -0.16 3.79
CA ASP A 310 34.92 -0.19 5.06
C ASP A 310 35.47 1.17 5.47
N ASN A 311 35.25 1.56 6.73
CA ASN A 311 35.69 2.86 7.29
C ASN A 311 35.22 4.06 6.45
N VAL A 312 33.94 4.10 6.10
CA VAL A 312 33.34 5.16 5.27
C VAL A 312 32.47 6.09 6.11
N LYS A 313 32.48 7.39 5.80
CA LYS A 313 31.73 8.43 6.51
C LYS A 313 30.76 9.14 5.58
N LEU A 314 29.51 9.30 6.00
CA LEU A 314 28.42 9.94 5.25
C LEU A 314 27.80 11.05 6.09
N ARG A 315 27.83 12.29 5.61
CA ARG A 315 27.37 13.47 6.34
C ARG A 315 26.55 14.42 5.46
N ASN A 316 25.43 14.92 5.98
CA ASN A 316 24.64 15.97 5.33
C ASN A 316 24.22 15.59 3.89
N ILE A 317 23.62 14.41 3.72
CA ILE A 317 23.17 13.92 2.40
C ILE A 317 21.66 14.04 2.30
N ASN A 318 21.20 14.76 1.29
CA ASN A 318 19.80 14.88 0.93
C ASN A 318 19.57 14.18 -0.42
N SER A 319 18.75 13.13 -0.44
CA SER A 319 18.45 12.36 -1.64
C SER A 319 16.95 12.25 -1.88
N ASN A 320 16.51 12.45 -3.12
CA ASN A 320 15.13 12.18 -3.56
C ASN A 320 14.96 10.78 -4.17
N SER A 321 15.94 9.89 -3.96
CA SER A 321 16.00 8.57 -4.59
C SER A 321 15.15 7.51 -3.87
N LYS A 322 14.98 6.36 -4.54
CA LYS A 322 14.53 5.13 -3.89
C LYS A 322 15.53 4.67 -2.83
N ALA A 323 16.82 4.67 -3.12
CA ALA A 323 17.82 4.38 -2.09
C ALA A 323 19.14 5.10 -2.33
N ILE A 324 19.79 5.51 -1.23
CA ILE A 324 21.15 6.05 -1.29
C ILE A 324 22.15 4.93 -1.61
N PHE A 325 21.96 3.75 -1.01
CA PHE A 325 22.65 2.53 -1.37
C PHE A 325 21.63 1.50 -1.88
N LYS A 326 21.62 1.28 -3.20
CA LYS A 326 20.77 0.29 -3.86
C LYS A 326 21.60 -0.92 -4.26
N PHE A 327 21.32 -2.06 -3.65
CA PHE A 327 22.05 -3.31 -3.83
C PHE A 327 21.13 -4.40 -4.38
N ILE A 328 21.55 -5.07 -5.46
CA ILE A 328 20.71 -5.99 -6.22
C ILE A 328 21.51 -7.26 -6.59
N TYR A 329 20.97 -8.43 -6.20
CA TYR A 329 21.40 -9.79 -6.57
C TYR A 329 22.83 -10.21 -6.16
N HIS A 330 23.49 -9.48 -5.27
CA HIS A 330 24.88 -9.72 -4.84
C HIS A 330 25.04 -9.65 -3.32
N ASP A 331 26.13 -10.23 -2.82
CA ASP A 331 26.52 -10.13 -1.42
C ASP A 331 27.16 -8.77 -1.12
N ILE A 332 26.85 -8.23 0.07
CA ILE A 332 27.21 -6.88 0.49
C ILE A 332 27.85 -6.93 1.88
N PHE A 333 29.02 -6.31 2.01
CA PHE A 333 29.76 -6.19 3.26
C PHE A 333 29.99 -4.72 3.61
N ILE A 334 29.48 -4.30 4.77
CA ILE A 334 29.64 -2.96 5.32
C ILE A 334 30.28 -3.08 6.70
N ASN A 335 31.39 -2.39 6.93
CA ASN A 335 32.09 -2.36 8.21
C ASN A 335 32.48 -0.92 8.57
N ASN A 336 32.37 -0.59 9.87
CA ASN A 336 32.86 0.68 10.43
C ASN A 336 32.34 1.93 9.68
N ILE A 337 31.05 1.96 9.34
CA ILE A 337 30.43 3.10 8.64
C ILE A 337 29.86 4.12 9.65
N GLU A 338 30.18 5.40 9.47
CA GLU A 338 29.59 6.51 10.22
C GLU A 338 28.58 7.25 9.34
N ILE A 339 27.34 7.37 9.80
CA ILE A 339 26.23 7.98 9.04
C ILE A 339 25.54 9.03 9.91
N GLU A 340 25.44 10.27 9.42
CA GLU A 340 24.89 11.41 10.14
C GLU A 340 24.13 12.39 9.23
N ASN A 341 22.95 12.84 9.67
CA ASN A 341 22.13 13.84 8.97
C ASN A 341 21.83 13.46 7.50
N ILE A 342 21.27 12.27 7.31
CA ILE A 342 20.81 11.77 6.01
C ILE A 342 19.30 11.99 5.88
N LYS A 343 18.83 12.41 4.69
CA LYS A 343 17.42 12.59 4.37
C LYS A 343 17.08 11.86 3.07
N CYS A 344 16.23 10.84 3.17
CA CYS A 344 15.72 10.08 2.03
C CYS A 344 14.29 10.55 1.75
N ASN A 345 14.12 11.51 0.85
CA ASN A 345 12.84 12.14 0.52
C ASN A 345 12.14 11.52 -0.70
N GLY A 346 12.58 10.35 -1.17
CA GLY A 346 12.01 9.70 -2.33
C GLY A 346 10.53 9.35 -2.17
N GLU A 347 9.87 9.07 -3.29
CA GLU A 347 8.43 8.82 -3.30
C GLU A 347 8.07 7.41 -2.77
N GLY A 348 7.25 7.37 -1.73
CA GLY A 348 6.58 6.16 -1.25
C GLY A 348 7.45 5.20 -0.43
N LYS A 349 6.89 3.99 -0.22
CA LYS A 349 7.43 2.93 0.67
C LYS A 349 8.80 2.35 0.26
N ASP A 350 9.35 2.76 -0.86
CA ASP A 350 10.65 2.28 -1.32
C ASP A 350 11.80 3.22 -0.94
N SER A 351 11.52 4.47 -0.52
CA SER A 351 12.58 5.39 -0.11
C SER A 351 13.30 4.88 1.14
N SER A 352 14.63 4.79 1.06
CA SER A 352 15.47 4.17 2.07
C SER A 352 16.91 4.67 2.03
N PHE A 353 17.66 4.41 3.09
CA PHE A 353 19.12 4.60 3.05
C PHE A 353 19.79 3.38 2.40
N ILE A 354 19.45 2.17 2.86
CA ILE A 354 19.85 0.91 2.23
C ILE A 354 18.61 0.19 1.70
N PHE A 355 18.63 -0.14 0.41
CA PHE A 355 17.72 -1.08 -0.24
C PHE A 355 18.52 -2.29 -0.72
N PHE A 356 18.16 -3.48 -0.24
CA PHE A 356 18.81 -4.74 -0.56
C PHE A 356 17.80 -5.73 -1.13
N ASP A 357 17.99 -6.14 -2.38
CA ASP A 357 17.17 -7.16 -3.05
C ASP A 357 18.03 -8.37 -3.39
N SER A 358 17.75 -9.51 -2.76
CA SER A 358 18.46 -10.77 -3.08
C SER A 358 17.98 -11.44 -4.37
N GLY A 359 16.83 -11.01 -4.91
CA GLY A 359 16.22 -11.61 -6.09
C GLY A 359 15.73 -13.04 -5.84
N GLU A 360 15.92 -13.91 -6.83
CA GLU A 360 15.52 -15.31 -6.72
C GLU A 360 16.52 -16.17 -5.91
N ASP A 361 17.77 -15.72 -5.84
CA ASP A 361 18.88 -16.42 -5.19
C ASP A 361 18.94 -16.14 -3.67
N HIS A 362 19.77 -16.93 -2.98
CA HIS A 362 20.25 -16.60 -1.65
C HIS A 362 21.40 -15.59 -1.69
N LYS A 363 21.27 -14.44 -1.02
CA LYS A 363 22.31 -13.40 -0.90
C LYS A 363 22.40 -12.84 0.52
N LYS A 364 23.52 -12.19 0.83
CA LYS A 364 23.88 -11.77 2.18
C LYS A 364 24.17 -10.28 2.32
N LEU A 365 23.54 -9.63 3.28
CA LEU A 365 23.84 -8.27 3.74
C LEU A 365 24.50 -8.33 5.12
N THR A 366 25.71 -7.78 5.25
CA THR A 366 26.47 -7.74 6.52
C THR A 366 26.81 -6.29 6.89
N ILE A 367 26.46 -5.88 8.11
CA ILE A 367 26.71 -4.53 8.67
C ILE A 367 27.38 -4.68 10.04
N LEU A 368 28.63 -4.24 10.16
CA LEU A 368 29.47 -4.43 11.36
C LEU A 368 30.02 -3.10 11.90
N ASN A 369 30.14 -2.99 13.23
CA ASN A 369 30.87 -1.92 13.91
C ASN A 369 30.42 -0.50 13.53
N SER A 370 29.12 -0.32 13.19
CA SER A 370 28.61 0.87 12.49
C SER A 370 27.94 1.88 13.44
N ASN A 371 27.92 3.16 13.09
CA ASN A 371 27.27 4.22 13.85
C ASN A 371 26.36 5.06 12.96
N ILE A 372 25.04 4.93 13.13
CA ILE A 372 24.01 5.54 12.30
C ILE A 372 23.18 6.47 13.18
N LYS A 373 23.09 7.76 12.83
CA LYS A 373 22.36 8.73 13.65
C LYS A 373 21.67 9.87 12.89
N ASP A 374 20.71 10.48 13.58
CA ASP A 374 20.14 11.80 13.27
C ASP A 374 19.59 11.92 11.83
N SER A 375 18.88 10.89 11.35
CA SER A 375 18.51 10.75 9.93
C SER A 375 17.01 10.45 9.70
N ILE A 376 16.51 10.74 8.50
CA ILE A 376 15.09 10.69 8.13
C ILE A 376 14.88 9.91 6.82
N SER A 377 13.79 9.13 6.72
CA SER A 377 13.38 8.45 5.48
C SER A 377 11.86 8.48 5.23
N ASN A 378 11.44 8.62 3.97
CA ASN A 378 10.05 8.51 3.51
C ASN A 378 9.53 7.06 3.37
N GLY A 379 10.40 6.07 3.58
CA GLY A 379 10.04 4.66 3.75
C GLY A 379 10.89 4.03 4.86
N PRO A 380 11.15 2.71 4.82
CA PRO A 380 12.07 2.07 5.74
C PRO A 380 13.48 2.66 5.65
N PHE A 381 14.28 2.67 6.72
CA PHE A 381 15.66 3.19 6.63
C PHE A 381 16.62 2.14 6.04
N ILE A 382 16.49 0.89 6.47
CA ILE A 382 17.15 -0.30 5.91
C ILE A 382 16.05 -1.27 5.49
N LYS A 383 15.95 -1.56 4.19
CA LYS A 383 14.93 -2.45 3.59
C LYS A 383 15.60 -3.65 2.92
N ALA A 384 15.14 -4.86 3.25
CA ALA A 384 15.56 -6.09 2.59
C ALA A 384 14.36 -6.86 2.00
N ILE A 385 14.50 -7.29 0.75
CA ILE A 385 13.52 -8.08 -0.01
C ILE A 385 14.21 -9.23 -0.77
N GLY A 386 13.39 -10.09 -1.40
CA GLY A 386 13.84 -11.22 -2.23
C GLY A 386 13.27 -12.57 -1.77
N ASN A 387 13.70 -13.65 -2.42
CA ASN A 387 13.28 -15.01 -2.08
C ASN A 387 14.04 -15.55 -0.86
N SER A 388 15.37 -15.40 -0.82
CA SER A 388 16.13 -15.80 0.36
C SER A 388 17.27 -14.85 0.67
N ASN A 389 17.44 -14.47 1.94
CA ASN A 389 18.63 -13.75 2.36
C ASN A 389 19.12 -14.04 3.78
N ASP A 390 20.39 -13.69 3.98
CA ASP A 390 21.03 -13.55 5.28
C ASP A 390 21.21 -12.05 5.58
N MET A 391 20.75 -11.58 6.74
CA MET A 391 21.01 -10.22 7.26
C MET A 391 21.78 -10.32 8.57
N ILE A 392 23.00 -9.75 8.62
CA ILE A 392 23.85 -9.74 9.82
C ILE A 392 24.11 -8.30 10.25
N ILE A 393 23.78 -7.96 11.50
CA ILE A 393 24.04 -6.63 12.09
C ILE A 393 24.74 -6.82 13.43
N ARG A 394 26.00 -6.37 13.59
CA ARG A 394 26.76 -6.55 14.84
C ARG A 394 27.55 -5.33 15.29
N ASN A 395 27.61 -5.10 16.60
CA ASN A 395 28.34 -3.98 17.22
C ASN A 395 27.92 -2.62 16.64
N THR A 396 26.62 -2.44 16.39
CA THR A 396 26.11 -1.28 15.63
C THR A 396 25.27 -0.39 16.54
N ASN A 397 25.41 0.93 16.38
CA ASN A 397 24.57 1.94 17.00
C ASN A 397 23.62 2.54 15.95
N ILE A 398 22.32 2.58 16.25
CA ILE A 398 21.28 3.21 15.42
C ILE A 398 20.45 4.11 16.33
N ASN A 399 20.66 5.42 16.24
CA ASN A 399 20.09 6.40 17.17
C ASN A 399 19.32 7.52 16.45
N ASN A 400 18.15 7.89 16.96
CA ASN A 400 17.41 9.08 16.48
C ASN A 400 17.10 9.04 14.97
N ILE A 401 16.67 7.88 14.46
CA ILE A 401 16.17 7.73 13.09
C ILE A 401 14.66 7.89 13.06
N THR A 402 14.13 8.72 12.16
CA THR A 402 12.67 8.87 11.93
C THR A 402 12.30 8.43 10.52
N SER A 403 11.48 7.38 10.42
CA SER A 403 11.12 6.76 9.14
C SER A 403 9.60 6.70 8.93
N TYR A 404 9.13 6.95 7.71
CA TYR A 404 7.73 6.69 7.31
C TYR A 404 7.55 5.22 6.89
N GLY A 405 8.09 4.33 7.72
CA GLY A 405 8.15 2.88 7.63
C GLY A 405 9.02 2.36 8.79
N SER A 406 9.25 1.07 8.88
CA SER A 406 10.12 0.49 9.92
C SER A 406 11.59 0.89 9.68
N VAL A 407 12.37 1.19 10.71
CA VAL A 407 13.79 1.60 10.53
C VAL A 407 14.61 0.45 9.95
N ILE A 408 14.34 -0.77 10.39
CA ILE A 408 14.85 -2.00 9.78
C ILE A 408 13.66 -2.84 9.35
N GLU A 409 13.60 -3.21 8.08
CA GLU A 409 12.57 -4.08 7.51
C GLU A 409 13.21 -5.23 6.71
N ASN A 410 12.78 -6.46 6.96
CA ASN A 410 13.02 -7.59 6.05
C ASN A 410 11.73 -8.36 5.81
N ILE A 411 11.22 -8.31 4.58
CA ILE A 411 9.97 -8.94 4.14
C ILE A 411 10.21 -10.01 3.05
N SER A 412 11.42 -10.55 3.01
CA SER A 412 11.79 -11.64 2.10
C SER A 412 11.00 -12.90 2.41
N THR A 413 10.80 -13.79 1.43
CA THR A 413 9.97 -14.99 1.67
C THR A 413 10.63 -15.98 2.62
N LYS A 414 11.97 -16.03 2.65
CA LYS A 414 12.78 -16.71 3.67
C LYS A 414 13.96 -15.84 4.13
N ALA A 415 14.08 -15.56 5.44
CA ALA A 415 15.17 -14.73 5.98
C ALA A 415 15.90 -15.39 7.16
N THR A 416 17.24 -15.40 7.12
CA THR A 416 18.10 -15.64 8.28
C THR A 416 18.61 -14.30 8.80
N ILE A 417 18.41 -13.99 10.08
CA ILE A 417 18.70 -12.66 10.63
C ILE A 417 19.50 -12.82 11.93
N SER A 418 20.72 -12.27 11.97
CA SER A 418 21.64 -12.33 13.11
C SER A 418 22.01 -10.92 13.58
N ILE A 419 21.34 -10.48 14.64
CA ILE A 419 21.60 -9.21 15.33
C ILE A 419 22.32 -9.50 16.66
N SER A 420 23.44 -8.83 16.93
CA SER A 420 24.12 -8.95 18.23
C SER A 420 24.84 -7.68 18.64
N ASN A 421 24.74 -7.27 19.92
CA ASN A 421 25.33 -6.02 20.40
C ASN A 421 24.88 -4.81 19.56
N LEU A 422 23.57 -4.72 19.31
CA LEU A 422 22.92 -3.57 18.67
C LEU A 422 22.45 -2.59 19.75
N ASN A 423 22.81 -1.32 19.64
CA ASN A 423 22.20 -0.23 20.41
C ASN A 423 21.22 0.53 19.51
N PHE A 424 19.93 0.28 19.68
CA PHE A 424 18.84 0.80 18.85
C PHE A 424 17.97 1.76 19.68
N THR A 425 18.25 3.06 19.59
CA THR A 425 17.73 4.06 20.56
C THR A 425 17.02 5.25 19.92
N ASN A 426 15.95 5.73 20.58
CA ASN A 426 15.23 6.95 20.19
C ASN A 426 14.63 6.94 18.76
N ASN A 427 14.43 5.77 18.16
CA ASN A 427 13.99 5.67 16.76
C ASN A 427 12.46 5.70 16.63
N ARG A 428 11.95 6.12 15.46
CA ARG A 428 10.51 6.36 15.27
C ARG A 428 10.03 5.88 13.90
N ASN A 429 9.20 4.83 13.87
CA ASN A 429 8.32 4.54 12.73
C ASN A 429 7.05 5.39 12.86
N ILE A 430 6.93 6.40 12.00
CA ILE A 430 5.80 7.36 11.99
C ILE A 430 4.68 7.01 11.01
N ASN A 431 4.73 5.84 10.36
CA ASN A 431 3.72 5.36 9.43
C ASN A 431 2.57 4.67 10.17
N LYS A 432 1.32 4.98 9.80
CA LYS A 432 0.10 4.45 10.44
C LYS A 432 -0.37 3.10 9.88
N MET A 433 0.33 2.52 8.90
CA MET A 433 0.00 1.24 8.26
C MET A 433 1.11 0.17 8.36
N ASP A 434 2.35 0.56 8.69
CA ASP A 434 3.50 -0.36 8.75
C ASP A 434 3.89 -0.71 10.19
N CYS A 435 4.39 -1.94 10.39
CA CYS A 435 4.58 -2.53 11.72
C CYS A 435 5.95 -2.18 12.33
N GLY A 436 5.97 -1.80 13.61
CA GLY A 436 7.14 -1.67 14.47
C GLY A 436 8.30 -0.77 14.01
N SER A 437 9.29 -0.60 14.90
CA SER A 437 10.56 0.07 14.56
C SER A 437 11.54 -0.88 13.85
N ILE A 438 11.49 -2.16 14.18
CA ILE A 438 12.12 -3.28 13.46
C ILE A 438 11.00 -4.24 13.04
N HIS A 439 10.99 -4.67 11.77
CA HIS A 439 9.90 -5.44 11.17
C HIS A 439 10.40 -6.65 10.37
N PHE A 440 9.90 -7.84 10.72
CA PHE A 440 10.20 -9.10 10.02
C PHE A 440 8.92 -9.91 9.74
N SER A 441 8.92 -10.73 8.68
CA SER A 441 7.77 -11.54 8.28
C SER A 441 8.15 -12.84 7.54
N ASN A 442 7.14 -13.64 7.14
CA ASN A 442 7.25 -14.87 6.34
C ASN A 442 7.96 -16.05 7.04
N ASP A 443 8.89 -16.74 6.36
CA ASP A 443 9.69 -17.84 6.92
C ASP A 443 11.00 -17.29 7.53
N LEU A 444 11.08 -17.32 8.85
CA LEU A 444 12.08 -16.57 9.61
C LEU A 444 12.98 -17.48 10.45
N HIS A 445 14.28 -17.20 10.43
CA HIS A 445 15.23 -17.62 11.46
C HIS A 445 15.88 -16.35 12.02
N LEU A 446 15.43 -15.91 13.19
CA LEU A 446 15.86 -14.67 13.83
C LEU A 446 16.65 -14.95 15.12
N SER A 447 17.81 -14.31 15.25
CA SER A 447 18.60 -14.28 16.48
C SER A 447 18.94 -12.84 16.84
N ILE A 448 18.46 -12.36 17.99
CA ILE A 448 18.84 -11.07 18.58
C ILE A 448 19.49 -11.34 19.94
N LYS A 449 20.75 -10.93 20.11
CA LYS A 449 21.54 -11.17 21.33
C LYS A 449 22.19 -9.91 21.88
N ASP A 450 22.28 -9.82 23.21
CA ASP A 450 23.09 -8.82 23.93
C ASP A 450 22.81 -7.36 23.48
N SER A 451 21.57 -7.06 23.07
CA SER A 451 21.20 -5.80 22.40
C SER A 451 20.30 -4.92 23.26
N GLN A 452 20.38 -3.61 23.06
CA GLN A 452 19.59 -2.59 23.76
C GLN A 452 18.64 -1.92 22.78
N LEU A 453 17.33 -1.99 23.03
CA LEU A 453 16.27 -1.39 22.22
C LEU A 453 15.50 -0.41 23.11
N LYS A 454 15.83 0.89 23.04
CA LYS A 454 15.33 1.90 24.00
C LYS A 454 14.63 3.10 23.37
N ASN A 455 13.59 3.62 24.02
CA ASN A 455 12.92 4.86 23.63
C ASN A 455 12.35 4.85 22.19
N ASN A 456 12.05 3.67 21.61
CA ASN A 456 11.59 3.57 20.23
C ASN A 456 10.06 3.65 20.13
N ILE A 457 9.55 4.26 19.06
CA ILE A 457 8.12 4.51 18.87
C ILE A 457 7.67 3.91 17.53
N GLY A 458 6.78 2.92 17.57
CA GLY A 458 6.11 2.39 16.39
C GLY A 458 4.62 2.71 16.42
N LYS A 459 4.11 3.48 15.45
CA LYS A 459 2.70 3.94 15.44
C LYS A 459 1.60 2.87 15.33
N ILE A 460 1.93 1.58 15.32
CA ILE A 460 0.96 0.48 15.33
C ILE A 460 1.38 -0.60 16.31
N ASN A 461 2.12 -1.61 15.90
CA ASN A 461 2.37 -2.81 16.69
C ASN A 461 3.88 -3.01 16.84
N GLY A 462 4.37 -3.37 18.02
CA GLY A 462 5.77 -3.69 18.28
C GLY A 462 6.68 -2.46 18.34
N GLY A 463 6.63 -1.67 19.43
CA GLY A 463 7.31 -0.37 19.49
C GLY A 463 8.82 -0.45 19.24
N ALA A 464 9.45 -1.54 19.68
CA ALA A 464 10.78 -1.93 19.23
C ALA A 464 10.73 -2.95 18.06
N LEU A 465 10.10 -4.11 18.28
CA LEU A 465 10.12 -5.24 17.36
C LEU A 465 8.72 -5.77 17.03
N CYS A 466 8.40 -5.85 15.74
CA CYS A 466 7.22 -6.53 15.22
C CYS A 466 7.60 -7.71 14.32
N ILE A 467 6.95 -8.85 14.54
CA ILE A 467 6.97 -9.99 13.62
C ILE A 467 5.52 -10.33 13.24
N ASN A 468 5.19 -10.39 11.96
CA ASN A 468 3.84 -10.72 11.47
C ASN A 468 3.88 -11.64 10.23
N ASN A 469 2.71 -12.03 9.71
CA ASN A 469 2.54 -12.90 8.54
C ASN A 469 3.47 -14.14 8.62
N ILE A 470 3.48 -14.78 9.79
CA ILE A 470 4.49 -15.79 10.13
C ILE A 470 4.11 -17.10 9.46
N LEU A 471 4.98 -17.59 8.57
CA LEU A 471 4.84 -18.92 7.97
C LEU A 471 5.50 -19.96 8.88
N ASN A 472 6.79 -19.78 9.15
CA ASN A 472 7.58 -20.55 10.11
C ASN A 472 8.50 -19.57 10.86
N MET A 473 8.82 -19.85 12.12
CA MET A 473 9.72 -19.01 12.90
C MET A 473 10.65 -19.87 13.77
N GLU A 474 11.95 -19.71 13.58
CA GLU A 474 12.98 -20.04 14.57
C GLU A 474 13.43 -18.72 15.21
N LEU A 475 13.46 -18.64 16.54
CA LEU A 475 13.63 -17.37 17.25
C LEU A 475 14.54 -17.51 18.47
N TYR A 476 15.61 -16.72 18.53
CA TYR A 476 16.49 -16.61 19.69
C TYR A 476 16.52 -15.15 20.17
N LEU A 477 15.88 -14.86 21.30
CA LEU A 477 15.99 -13.59 22.02
C LEU A 477 16.76 -13.85 23.31
N ILE A 478 18.04 -13.45 23.38
CA ILE A 478 18.93 -13.77 24.50
C ILE A 478 19.61 -12.49 25.02
N SER A 479 19.50 -12.22 26.33
CA SER A 479 20.21 -11.13 27.01
C SER A 479 19.92 -9.71 26.48
N ASN A 480 18.71 -9.45 25.96
CA ASN A 480 18.35 -8.13 25.42
C ASN A 480 17.61 -7.24 26.45
N ILE A 481 17.73 -5.93 26.27
CA ILE A 481 17.01 -4.92 27.07
C ILE A 481 16.05 -4.14 26.17
N PHE A 482 14.75 -4.26 26.43
CA PHE A 482 13.68 -3.48 25.82
C PHE A 482 13.15 -2.47 26.86
N GLU A 483 13.42 -1.19 26.64
CA GLU A 483 13.19 -0.13 27.63
C GLU A 483 12.47 1.09 27.03
N ASN A 484 11.41 1.58 27.67
CA ASN A 484 10.73 2.83 27.27
C ASN A 484 10.23 2.87 25.80
N ASN A 485 9.90 1.71 25.21
CA ASN A 485 9.36 1.65 23.84
C ASN A 485 7.82 1.81 23.84
N ASN A 486 7.26 2.37 22.77
CA ASN A 486 5.84 2.73 22.68
C ASN A 486 5.18 2.25 21.36
N ALA A 487 3.99 1.67 21.44
CA ALA A 487 3.14 1.29 20.30
C ALA A 487 1.65 1.24 20.67
N ILE A 488 0.76 0.93 19.71
CA ILE A 488 -0.65 0.58 20.00
C ILE A 488 -0.75 -0.79 20.68
N ASN A 489 -0.04 -1.81 20.18
CA ASN A 489 0.01 -3.14 20.80
C ASN A 489 1.44 -3.68 20.86
N GLY A 490 1.85 -4.33 21.95
CA GLY A 490 3.21 -4.82 22.11
C GLY A 490 4.19 -3.66 22.21
N GLY A 491 4.19 -2.92 23.33
CA GLY A 491 4.99 -1.70 23.48
C GLY A 491 6.48 -1.92 23.21
N ALA A 492 7.03 -3.08 23.60
CA ALA A 492 8.31 -3.56 23.08
C ALA A 492 8.15 -4.56 21.92
N LEU A 493 7.45 -5.68 22.17
CA LEU A 493 7.43 -6.84 21.27
C LEU A 493 6.00 -7.19 20.83
N TYR A 494 5.81 -7.32 19.52
CA TYR A 494 4.58 -7.83 18.93
C TYR A 494 4.85 -9.08 18.07
N LEU A 495 4.14 -10.17 18.35
CA LEU A 495 4.14 -11.39 17.56
C LEU A 495 2.73 -11.63 16.99
N GLY A 496 2.59 -11.52 15.68
CA GLY A 496 1.35 -11.75 14.96
C GLY A 496 0.95 -13.22 14.88
N LYS A 497 -0.27 -13.45 14.43
CA LYS A 497 -0.82 -14.78 14.17
C LYS A 497 0.00 -15.51 13.09
N GLN A 498 0.15 -16.83 13.23
CA GLN A 498 0.69 -17.70 12.17
C GLN A 498 -0.31 -17.82 11.00
N ASP A 499 0.18 -17.73 9.77
CA ASP A 499 -0.63 -17.95 8.56
C ASP A 499 -0.92 -19.43 8.32
N SER A 500 -2.12 -19.73 7.83
CA SER A 500 -2.73 -21.06 7.90
C SER A 500 -2.25 -22.06 6.84
N ILE A 501 -1.01 -21.96 6.34
CA ILE A 501 -0.52 -22.73 5.19
C ILE A 501 0.61 -23.70 5.58
N LYS A 502 0.22 -24.99 5.65
CA LYS A 502 1.03 -26.19 5.33
C LYS A 502 2.47 -26.26 5.89
N GLN A 503 2.61 -26.59 7.18
CA GLN A 503 3.34 -27.79 7.68
C GLN A 503 3.54 -27.74 9.21
N ASN A 504 3.50 -28.89 9.87
CA ASN A 504 3.81 -29.03 11.31
C ASN A 504 5.32 -29.06 11.58
N ILE A 505 6.07 -28.08 11.07
CA ILE A 505 7.47 -27.89 11.48
C ILE A 505 7.45 -27.17 12.82
N ASN A 506 7.94 -27.84 13.87
CA ASN A 506 8.28 -27.21 15.13
C ASN A 506 9.75 -26.79 15.02
N ARG A 507 10.02 -25.48 15.01
CA ARG A 507 11.37 -24.92 15.08
C ARG A 507 11.66 -24.42 16.49
N THR A 508 12.93 -24.30 16.81
CA THR A 508 13.40 -23.86 18.13
C THR A 508 12.99 -22.42 18.40
N ILE A 509 12.49 -22.16 19.61
CA ILE A 509 12.28 -20.81 20.12
C ILE A 509 12.96 -20.74 21.49
N VAL A 510 13.76 -19.70 21.71
CA VAL A 510 14.51 -19.46 22.95
C VAL A 510 14.33 -18.00 23.34
N ILE A 511 13.81 -17.74 24.53
CA ILE A 511 13.66 -16.39 25.08
C ILE A 511 14.23 -16.41 26.49
N LYS A 512 15.49 -15.97 26.66
CA LYS A 512 16.23 -16.07 27.92
C LYS A 512 16.95 -14.79 28.33
N ASN A 513 17.01 -14.51 29.63
CA ASN A 513 17.73 -13.38 30.22
C ASN A 513 17.34 -11.99 29.67
N ASN A 514 16.14 -11.83 29.09
CA ASN A 514 15.70 -10.54 28.55
C ASN A 514 15.03 -9.67 29.62
N ILE A 515 15.18 -8.35 29.51
CA ILE A 515 14.53 -7.36 30.37
C ILE A 515 13.57 -6.52 29.52
N PHE A 516 12.30 -6.52 29.87
CA PHE A 516 11.26 -5.66 29.32
C PHE A 516 10.80 -4.70 30.42
N ARG A 517 11.20 -3.42 30.35
CA ARG A 517 10.80 -2.42 31.36
C ARG A 517 10.27 -1.12 30.79
N GLU A 518 9.30 -0.52 31.48
CA GLU A 518 8.79 0.83 31.18
C GLU A 518 8.24 0.98 29.74
N ASN A 519 7.89 -0.11 29.06
CA ASN A 519 7.31 -0.07 27.72
C ASN A 519 5.79 0.16 27.79
N ILE A 520 5.25 0.87 26.79
CA ILE A 520 3.88 1.39 26.79
C ILE A 520 3.13 0.86 25.56
N ALA A 521 1.91 0.35 25.75
CA ALA A 521 0.97 0.03 24.69
C ALA A 521 -0.31 0.87 24.83
N GLU A 522 -0.77 1.55 23.78
CA GLU A 522 -2.05 2.29 23.82
C GLU A 522 -3.25 1.37 24.12
N ASN A 523 -3.19 0.11 23.68
CA ASN A 523 -4.25 -0.88 23.86
C ASN A 523 -3.78 -2.12 24.65
N PHE A 524 -2.97 -3.00 24.04
CA PHE A 524 -2.74 -4.35 24.58
C PHE A 524 -1.25 -4.74 24.64
N GLY A 525 -0.81 -5.34 25.74
CA GLY A 525 0.55 -5.89 25.86
C GLY A 525 1.62 -4.82 25.98
N GLY A 526 1.72 -4.15 27.14
CA GLY A 526 2.66 -3.04 27.36
C GLY A 526 4.12 -3.44 27.11
N GLY A 527 4.54 -4.59 27.65
CA GLY A 527 5.77 -5.26 27.24
C GLY A 527 5.59 -6.06 25.95
N ILE A 528 4.76 -7.11 26.02
CA ILE A 528 4.67 -8.17 25.01
C ILE A 528 3.22 -8.39 24.55
N TYR A 529 2.98 -8.45 23.25
CA TYR A 529 1.75 -8.95 22.63
C TYR A 529 2.04 -10.18 21.78
N SER A 530 1.25 -11.25 21.90
CA SER A 530 1.40 -12.45 21.07
C SER A 530 0.09 -13.11 20.63
N GLU A 531 -0.01 -13.39 19.33
CA GLU A 531 -0.98 -14.29 18.70
C GLU A 531 -0.33 -15.56 18.11
N TYR A 532 0.96 -15.78 18.39
CA TYR A 532 1.73 -16.83 17.73
C TYR A 532 1.55 -18.20 18.39
N SER A 533 0.73 -19.06 17.76
CA SER A 533 0.23 -20.34 18.32
C SER A 533 1.25 -21.47 18.52
N LYS A 534 2.55 -21.17 18.51
CA LYS A 534 3.63 -22.09 18.89
C LYS A 534 4.58 -21.48 19.93
N LEU A 535 4.28 -20.31 20.51
CA LEU A 535 5.16 -19.65 21.48
C LEU A 535 5.31 -20.45 22.78
N TYR A 536 4.35 -21.31 23.12
CA TYR A 536 4.46 -22.26 24.23
C TYR A 536 5.61 -23.27 24.12
N LEU A 537 6.15 -23.48 22.91
CA LEU A 537 7.33 -24.32 22.67
C LEU A 537 8.65 -23.59 23.00
N ALA A 538 8.59 -22.33 23.43
CA ALA A 538 9.77 -21.54 23.74
C ALA A 538 10.49 -22.05 25.00
N GLU A 539 11.78 -22.32 24.86
CA GLU A 539 12.68 -22.49 25.98
C GLU A 539 12.86 -21.13 26.68
N THR A 540 12.24 -20.97 27.85
CA THR A 540 12.23 -19.70 28.59
C THR A 540 12.86 -19.81 29.96
N ASP A 541 13.65 -18.79 30.32
CA ASP A 541 14.41 -18.75 31.55
C ASP A 541 14.80 -17.30 31.90
N ASN A 542 14.66 -16.92 33.16
CA ASN A 542 15.20 -15.69 33.74
C ASN A 542 14.87 -14.40 32.96
N ASN A 543 13.67 -14.28 32.37
CA ASN A 543 13.21 -13.02 31.79
C ASN A 543 12.53 -12.14 32.85
N THR A 544 12.69 -10.83 32.75
CA THR A 544 12.12 -9.84 33.67
C THR A 544 11.21 -8.88 32.91
N ILE A 545 9.93 -8.79 33.30
CA ILE A 545 8.90 -7.96 32.68
C ILE A 545 8.31 -7.06 33.76
N ILE A 546 8.76 -5.80 33.86
CA ILE A 546 8.45 -4.92 34.99
C ILE A 546 8.05 -3.51 34.58
N HIS A 547 7.13 -2.88 35.32
CA HIS A 547 6.74 -1.47 35.11
C HIS A 547 6.28 -1.13 33.67
N ASN A 548 5.80 -2.09 32.89
CA ASN A 548 5.23 -1.84 31.57
C ASN A 548 3.73 -1.45 31.70
N GLU A 549 3.22 -0.63 30.78
CA GLU A 549 1.86 -0.08 30.84
C GLU A 549 1.06 -0.45 29.58
N ALA A 550 -0.22 -0.82 29.74
CA ALA A 550 -1.16 -0.99 28.63
C ALA A 550 -2.46 -0.21 28.87
N GLY A 551 -2.98 0.48 27.86
CA GLY A 551 -4.19 1.29 28.02
C GLY A 551 -5.47 0.46 28.27
N ILE A 552 -5.58 -0.74 27.70
CA ILE A 552 -6.76 -1.63 27.84
C ILE A 552 -6.47 -2.86 28.70
N MET A 553 -5.56 -3.77 28.31
CA MET A 553 -5.27 -5.02 29.05
C MET A 553 -3.85 -5.56 28.81
N GLY A 554 -3.31 -6.28 29.80
CA GLY A 554 -2.00 -6.93 29.76
C GLY A 554 -0.85 -5.93 29.82
N GLY A 555 -0.65 -5.30 30.98
CA GLY A 555 0.44 -4.34 31.17
C GLY A 555 1.82 -4.94 30.87
N GLY A 556 2.11 -6.12 31.41
CA GLY A 556 3.34 -6.84 31.09
C GLY A 556 3.22 -7.64 29.79
N ALA A 557 2.29 -8.59 29.73
CA ALA A 557 2.05 -9.43 28.56
C ALA A 557 0.55 -9.62 28.23
N TYR A 558 0.25 -9.75 26.94
CA TYR A 558 -1.11 -10.04 26.45
C TYR A 558 -1.12 -11.10 25.34
N SER A 559 -2.08 -12.01 25.42
CA SER A 559 -2.48 -12.88 24.30
C SER A 559 -4.00 -12.87 24.19
N PRO A 560 -4.60 -12.67 23.01
CA PRO A 560 -6.04 -12.59 22.89
C PRO A 560 -6.76 -13.93 22.98
N LYS A 561 -6.07 -15.08 22.95
CA LYS A 561 -6.68 -16.43 23.08
C LYS A 561 -5.61 -17.52 23.13
N SER A 562 -5.99 -18.73 23.50
CA SER A 562 -5.12 -19.92 23.54
C SER A 562 -3.77 -19.60 24.18
N VAL A 563 -3.79 -19.02 25.38
CA VAL A 563 -2.64 -18.66 26.21
C VAL A 563 -1.67 -19.84 26.37
N ASP A 564 -2.22 -21.06 26.48
CA ASP A 564 -1.51 -22.35 26.48
C ASP A 564 -0.62 -22.59 25.26
N LYS A 565 -0.81 -21.84 24.17
CA LYS A 565 -0.11 -21.94 22.89
C LYS A 565 0.55 -20.64 22.44
N ASN A 566 -0.11 -19.52 22.71
CA ASN A 566 0.26 -18.19 22.24
C ASN A 566 1.26 -17.48 23.15
N LEU A 567 1.47 -17.97 24.38
CA LEU A 567 2.50 -17.47 25.30
C LEU A 567 3.42 -18.60 25.76
N PHE A 568 4.63 -18.20 26.15
CA PHE A 568 5.60 -19.08 26.82
C PHE A 568 5.24 -19.28 28.30
N ASP A 569 5.97 -20.15 29.01
CA ASP A 569 5.71 -20.37 30.44
C ASP A 569 6.07 -19.12 31.27
N ILE A 570 5.04 -18.34 31.58
CA ILE A 570 5.14 -17.12 32.39
C ILE A 570 5.65 -17.39 33.82
N LYS A 571 5.58 -18.63 34.33
CA LYS A 571 6.09 -18.98 35.67
C LYS A 571 7.62 -18.96 35.75
N LEU A 572 8.30 -19.07 34.61
CA LEU A 572 9.76 -18.99 34.50
C LEU A 572 10.26 -17.55 34.31
N CYS A 573 9.35 -16.56 34.44
CA CYS A 573 9.63 -15.15 34.22
C CYS A 573 9.20 -14.32 35.43
N LYS A 574 9.97 -13.27 35.75
CA LYS A 574 9.64 -12.32 36.80
C LYS A 574 8.73 -11.22 36.24
N PHE A 575 7.46 -11.23 36.64
CA PHE A 575 6.55 -10.08 36.44
C PHE A 575 6.47 -9.25 37.73
N GLU A 576 6.50 -7.92 37.60
CA GLU A 576 6.36 -7.02 38.76
C GLU A 576 5.85 -5.62 38.34
N ASN A 577 4.81 -5.12 39.02
CA ASN A 577 4.34 -3.74 38.91
C ASN A 577 3.98 -3.26 37.47
N ASN A 578 3.59 -4.17 36.57
CA ASN A 578 3.05 -3.73 35.27
C ASN A 578 1.58 -3.32 35.44
N THR A 579 1.13 -2.30 34.69
CA THR A 579 -0.15 -1.62 34.97
C THR A 579 -1.06 -1.46 33.76
N VAL A 580 -2.35 -1.30 34.06
CA VAL A 580 -3.40 -0.84 33.15
C VAL A 580 -4.15 0.28 33.86
N ASN A 581 -4.08 1.51 33.36
CA ASN A 581 -4.67 2.69 34.02
C ASN A 581 -4.30 2.80 35.52
N SER A 582 -3.01 2.59 35.85
CA SER A 582 -2.46 2.51 37.22
C SER A 582 -2.85 1.29 38.08
N ASP A 583 -3.80 0.44 37.67
CA ASP A 583 -4.10 -0.84 38.34
C ASP A 583 -3.10 -1.92 37.92
N ILE A 584 -2.63 -2.75 38.86
CA ILE A 584 -1.69 -3.85 38.55
C ILE A 584 -2.36 -4.89 37.63
N ASN A 585 -1.70 -5.17 36.50
CA ASN A 585 -2.14 -6.13 35.48
C ASN A 585 -0.91 -6.70 34.75
N ASP A 586 -0.23 -7.65 35.39
CA ASP A 586 1.02 -8.23 34.87
C ASP A 586 0.83 -9.00 33.55
N TYR A 587 -0.25 -9.75 33.43
CA TYR A 587 -0.64 -10.41 32.19
C TYR A 587 -2.16 -10.62 32.12
N SER A 588 -2.71 -10.65 30.92
CA SER A 588 -4.14 -10.90 30.70
C SER A 588 -4.44 -11.45 29.30
N SER A 589 -5.65 -11.95 29.10
CA SER A 589 -6.18 -12.33 27.79
C SER A 589 -7.56 -11.68 27.53
N LYS A 590 -8.19 -12.04 26.41
CA LYS A 590 -9.63 -11.83 26.23
C LYS A 590 -10.46 -12.59 27.28
N PRO A 591 -11.75 -12.23 27.44
CA PRO A 591 -12.73 -13.04 28.16
C PRO A 591 -12.76 -14.49 27.66
N SER A 592 -12.68 -15.43 28.60
CA SER A 592 -12.60 -16.88 28.33
C SER A 592 -13.76 -17.66 28.90
N PHE A 593 -14.06 -17.47 30.18
CA PHE A 593 -15.10 -18.23 30.87
C PHE A 593 -15.80 -17.42 31.95
N ILE A 594 -16.98 -17.89 32.36
CA ILE A 594 -17.70 -17.37 33.52
C ILE A 594 -17.73 -18.41 34.65
N SER A 595 -17.63 -17.95 35.88
CA SER A 595 -17.88 -18.73 37.10
C SER A 595 -19.10 -18.18 37.85
N LEU A 596 -19.75 -19.03 38.64
CA LEU A 596 -20.82 -18.64 39.55
C LEU A 596 -20.23 -18.26 40.91
N ASN A 597 -20.50 -17.04 41.38
CA ASN A 597 -20.05 -16.57 42.70
C ASN A 597 -21.15 -16.71 43.78
N THR A 598 -22.40 -16.91 43.39
CA THR A 598 -23.48 -17.26 44.32
C THR A 598 -23.27 -18.67 44.85
N THR A 599 -23.15 -18.83 46.17
CA THR A 599 -23.10 -20.15 46.83
C THR A 599 -24.46 -20.83 46.77
N LEU A 600 -24.55 -21.99 46.12
CA LEU A 600 -25.75 -22.81 46.02
C LEU A 600 -25.50 -24.18 46.67
N GLU A 601 -26.45 -24.70 47.46
CA GLU A 601 -26.34 -26.04 48.03
C GLU A 601 -26.58 -27.11 46.94
N ASN A 602 -25.56 -27.95 46.71
CA ASN A 602 -25.56 -29.01 45.69
C ASN A 602 -25.92 -28.54 44.25
N ASN A 603 -25.58 -27.30 43.88
CA ASN A 603 -25.96 -26.65 42.61
C ASN A 603 -27.48 -26.66 42.34
N SER A 604 -28.29 -26.83 43.40
CA SER A 604 -29.74 -26.92 43.34
C SER A 604 -30.37 -25.74 44.08
N VAL A 605 -31.42 -25.15 43.52
CA VAL A 605 -32.18 -24.07 44.18
C VAL A 605 -33.66 -24.36 44.13
N THR A 606 -34.29 -24.28 45.30
CA THR A 606 -35.73 -24.45 45.45
C THR A 606 -36.38 -23.07 45.54
N ILE A 607 -37.16 -22.70 44.53
CA ILE A 607 -37.85 -21.39 44.44
C ILE A 607 -39.35 -21.59 44.28
N ILE A 608 -40.16 -20.61 44.66
CA ILE A 608 -41.60 -20.58 44.31
C ILE A 608 -41.74 -19.89 42.95
N THR A 609 -42.68 -20.32 42.10
CA THR A 609 -42.96 -19.66 40.82
C THR A 609 -43.22 -18.14 41.01
N GLY A 610 -42.54 -17.32 40.22
CA GLY A 610 -42.48 -15.86 40.36
C GLY A 610 -41.52 -15.31 41.41
N GLY A 611 -40.82 -16.18 42.15
CA GLY A 611 -39.81 -15.81 43.15
C GLY A 611 -38.52 -15.23 42.55
N PHE A 612 -37.78 -14.47 43.37
CA PHE A 612 -36.46 -13.95 43.02
C PHE A 612 -35.37 -15.01 43.19
N LEU A 613 -34.44 -15.07 42.24
CA LEU A 613 -33.23 -15.89 42.28
C LEU A 613 -32.00 -15.01 41.97
N PRO A 614 -31.41 -14.33 42.97
CA PRO A 614 -30.26 -13.45 42.74
C PRO A 614 -29.01 -14.28 42.40
N LEU A 615 -28.52 -14.14 41.17
CA LEU A 615 -27.31 -14.81 40.69
C LEU A 615 -26.21 -13.79 40.38
N GLN A 616 -25.00 -14.05 40.84
CA GLN A 616 -23.81 -13.26 40.54
C GLN A 616 -22.77 -14.13 39.82
N PHE A 617 -22.32 -13.65 38.66
CA PHE A 617 -21.31 -14.31 37.84
C PHE A 617 -20.04 -13.47 37.76
N LEU A 618 -18.88 -14.13 37.73
CA LEU A 618 -17.59 -13.51 37.48
C LEU A 618 -17.13 -13.87 36.06
N LEU A 619 -16.61 -12.88 35.34
CA LEU A 619 -15.97 -13.06 34.04
C LEU A 619 -14.46 -13.19 34.23
N HIS A 620 -13.91 -14.28 33.71
CA HIS A 620 -12.50 -14.61 33.80
C HIS A 620 -11.83 -14.58 32.42
N ASP A 621 -10.56 -14.20 32.40
CA ASP A 621 -9.66 -14.41 31.28
C ASP A 621 -9.13 -15.88 31.27
N GLU A 622 -8.32 -16.26 30.29
CA GLU A 622 -7.76 -17.62 30.17
C GLU A 622 -6.74 -17.97 31.26
N PHE A 623 -6.21 -16.98 31.99
CA PHE A 623 -5.37 -17.19 33.17
C PHE A 623 -6.21 -17.42 34.44
N GLY A 624 -7.53 -17.25 34.37
CA GLY A 624 -8.44 -17.29 35.51
C GLY A 624 -8.53 -15.97 36.29
N ASN A 625 -7.91 -14.88 35.82
CA ASN A 625 -8.00 -13.57 36.45
C ASN A 625 -9.42 -13.00 36.28
N ILE A 626 -9.97 -12.38 37.33
CA ILE A 626 -11.24 -11.65 37.22
C ILE A 626 -11.02 -10.38 36.39
N MET A 627 -11.79 -10.21 35.32
CA MET A 627 -11.60 -9.13 34.35
C MET A 627 -12.10 -7.77 34.87
N LYS A 628 -11.22 -6.97 35.47
CA LYS A 628 -11.60 -5.65 36.04
C LYS A 628 -12.04 -4.59 35.01
N ASP A 629 -11.72 -4.75 33.71
CA ASP A 629 -12.19 -3.94 32.57
C ASP A 629 -12.37 -2.42 32.83
N ILE A 630 -11.31 -1.78 33.35
CA ILE A 630 -11.34 -0.39 33.83
C ILE A 630 -11.73 0.61 32.72
N THR A 631 -11.36 0.30 31.47
CA THR A 631 -11.69 1.07 30.26
C THR A 631 -13.12 0.86 29.75
N LYS A 632 -13.87 -0.09 30.32
CA LYS A 632 -15.20 -0.52 29.89
C LYS A 632 -15.24 -1.13 28.47
N TYR A 633 -14.13 -1.64 27.97
CA TYR A 633 -14.02 -2.21 26.63
C TYR A 633 -14.88 -3.49 26.48
N TYR A 634 -14.85 -4.36 27.49
CA TYR A 634 -15.64 -5.60 27.54
C TYR A 634 -16.95 -5.49 28.32
N SER A 635 -17.23 -4.36 28.97
CA SER A 635 -18.42 -4.13 29.81
C SER A 635 -19.75 -4.12 29.03
N SER A 636 -19.68 -4.26 27.70
CA SER A 636 -20.83 -4.44 26.80
C SER A 636 -21.27 -5.92 26.65
N ILE A 637 -20.52 -6.89 27.19
CA ILE A 637 -20.88 -8.31 27.16
C ILE A 637 -22.13 -8.55 28.01
N THR A 638 -23.21 -8.98 27.37
CA THR A 638 -24.49 -9.31 28.00
C THR A 638 -24.70 -10.82 28.08
N LEU A 639 -24.83 -11.33 29.30
CA LEU A 639 -25.26 -12.69 29.64
C LEU A 639 -26.79 -12.77 29.64
N LYS A 640 -27.31 -13.87 29.10
CA LYS A 640 -28.73 -14.21 29.02
C LYS A 640 -28.99 -15.59 29.59
N LEU A 641 -29.99 -15.68 30.47
CA LEU A 641 -30.45 -16.95 31.01
C LEU A 641 -31.66 -17.47 30.23
N LEU A 642 -31.68 -18.79 30.05
CA LEU A 642 -32.71 -19.62 29.42
C LEU A 642 -33.02 -20.78 30.36
N LEU A 643 -34.13 -21.49 30.15
CA LEU A 643 -34.53 -22.61 31.01
C LEU A 643 -34.80 -23.86 30.14
N GLU A 644 -34.53 -25.05 30.68
CA GLU A 644 -34.77 -26.32 30.01
C GLU A 644 -35.37 -27.32 31.00
N ASN A 645 -36.42 -28.03 30.62
CA ASN A 645 -37.13 -28.98 31.48
C ASN A 645 -36.44 -30.36 31.42
N GLU A 646 -36.25 -31.01 32.57
CA GLU A 646 -35.51 -32.27 32.69
C GLU A 646 -36.15 -33.43 31.92
N ASP A 647 -37.49 -33.48 31.85
CA ASP A 647 -38.27 -34.55 31.20
C ASP A 647 -38.08 -34.65 29.68
N ASN A 648 -37.50 -33.62 29.03
CA ASN A 648 -37.36 -33.55 27.56
C ASN A 648 -36.10 -34.26 27.01
N LYS A 649 -35.29 -34.95 27.83
CA LYS A 649 -33.96 -35.48 27.45
C LYS A 649 -33.90 -36.83 26.70
N HIS A 650 -35.03 -37.49 26.43
CA HIS A 650 -35.06 -38.80 25.75
C HIS A 650 -35.80 -38.81 24.40
N SER A 651 -35.16 -38.34 23.34
CA SER A 651 -35.18 -38.98 22.01
C SER A 651 -34.34 -38.22 20.97
N TYR A 652 -33.57 -39.01 20.21
CA TYR A 652 -33.11 -38.87 18.81
C TYR A 652 -31.62 -39.18 18.64
N GLY A 653 -31.36 -40.36 18.05
CA GLY A 653 -30.10 -40.68 17.42
C GLY A 653 -30.06 -40.18 15.96
N ASP A 654 -28.90 -40.35 15.32
CA ASP A 654 -28.56 -39.85 13.98
C ASP A 654 -29.67 -39.92 12.91
N GLY A 655 -29.81 -38.85 12.12
CA GLY A 655 -30.41 -38.91 10.78
C GLY A 655 -31.39 -37.78 10.40
N ASP A 656 -30.87 -36.81 9.64
CA ASP A 656 -31.55 -35.95 8.65
C ASP A 656 -32.78 -35.06 8.98
N TYR A 657 -32.67 -33.81 8.49
CA TYR A 657 -33.68 -32.82 8.09
C TYR A 657 -34.91 -32.49 8.97
N PHE A 658 -34.99 -31.20 9.35
CA PHE A 658 -36.05 -30.59 10.14
C PHE A 658 -37.44 -30.57 9.49
N GLN A 659 -38.45 -31.08 10.21
CA GLN A 659 -39.81 -30.52 10.22
C GLN A 659 -40.01 -29.68 11.49
N THR A 660 -40.75 -28.57 11.38
CA THR A 660 -41.01 -27.65 12.49
C THR A 660 -42.38 -27.89 13.12
N GLU A 661 -42.44 -28.73 14.16
CA GLU A 661 -43.56 -28.70 15.10
C GLU A 661 -43.34 -27.62 16.18
N LYS A 662 -44.43 -26.96 16.59
CA LYS A 662 -44.39 -25.98 17.69
C LYS A 662 -44.31 -26.73 19.02
N LYS A 663 -43.14 -26.77 19.66
CA LYS A 663 -43.08 -27.05 21.10
C LYS A 663 -43.87 -25.97 21.85
N ASN A 664 -44.74 -26.40 22.77
CA ASN A 664 -45.40 -25.52 23.71
C ASN A 664 -44.35 -24.83 24.60
N VAL A 665 -44.60 -23.58 24.99
CA VAL A 665 -43.70 -22.83 25.87
C VAL A 665 -44.01 -23.23 27.31
N GLU A 666 -43.01 -23.75 28.03
CA GLU A 666 -43.20 -24.37 29.37
C GLU A 666 -42.85 -23.42 30.55
N TYR A 667 -42.37 -22.20 30.27
CA TYR A 667 -41.93 -21.23 31.29
C TYR A 667 -41.86 -19.77 30.77
N ILE A 668 -41.76 -18.80 31.68
CA ILE A 668 -41.50 -17.37 31.43
C ILE A 668 -40.38 -16.89 32.37
N LEU A 669 -39.45 -16.06 31.86
CA LEU A 669 -38.32 -15.51 32.61
C LEU A 669 -38.35 -13.97 32.62
N TYR A 670 -38.02 -13.35 33.76
CA TYR A 670 -37.82 -11.90 33.90
C TYR A 670 -36.48 -11.60 34.56
N GLY A 671 -35.86 -10.47 34.24
CA GLY A 671 -34.54 -10.10 34.78
C GLY A 671 -33.42 -11.07 34.36
N ASN A 672 -33.64 -11.84 33.30
CA ASN A 672 -32.75 -12.89 32.80
C ASN A 672 -31.64 -12.36 31.87
N LEU A 673 -31.36 -11.06 31.91
CA LEU A 673 -30.35 -10.37 31.12
C LEU A 673 -29.52 -9.49 32.05
N GLY A 674 -28.20 -9.58 31.96
CA GLY A 674 -27.27 -8.72 32.70
C GLY A 674 -25.96 -8.56 31.96
N SER A 675 -25.26 -7.46 32.22
CA SER A 675 -23.94 -7.18 31.64
C SER A 675 -22.87 -7.24 32.71
N PHE A 676 -21.65 -7.59 32.30
CA PHE A 676 -20.49 -7.58 33.19
C PHE A 676 -19.99 -6.14 33.39
N ILE A 677 -19.91 -5.69 34.64
CA ILE A 677 -19.28 -4.41 35.02
C ILE A 677 -18.11 -4.77 35.94
N ASN A 678 -16.90 -4.36 35.58
CA ASN A 678 -15.65 -4.74 36.24
C ASN A 678 -15.55 -6.28 36.47
N GLY A 679 -16.00 -7.05 35.48
CA GLY A 679 -15.97 -8.52 35.51
C GLY A 679 -17.07 -9.16 36.35
N LYS A 680 -18.06 -8.40 36.84
CA LYS A 680 -19.20 -8.93 37.62
C LYS A 680 -20.53 -8.71 36.91
N CYS A 681 -21.32 -9.75 36.74
CA CYS A 681 -22.70 -9.67 36.27
C CYS A 681 -23.65 -10.03 37.42
N GLU A 682 -24.51 -9.10 37.83
CA GLU A 682 -25.43 -9.26 38.95
C GLU A 682 -26.89 -9.26 38.48
N LEU A 683 -27.56 -10.40 38.65
CA LEU A 683 -28.95 -10.61 38.27
C LEU A 683 -29.87 -10.55 39.49
N ASN A 684 -29.75 -9.48 40.28
CA ASN A 684 -30.47 -9.29 41.55
C ASN A 684 -32.01 -9.31 41.39
N ASN A 685 -32.52 -9.11 40.17
CA ASN A 685 -33.95 -9.09 39.84
C ASN A 685 -34.42 -10.30 39.00
N PHE A 686 -33.60 -11.36 38.85
CA PHE A 686 -33.98 -12.53 38.06
C PHE A 686 -35.14 -13.29 38.72
N ARG A 687 -36.16 -13.64 37.93
CA ARG A 687 -37.36 -14.37 38.35
C ARG A 687 -37.77 -15.41 37.32
N ILE A 688 -38.32 -16.52 37.79
CA ILE A 688 -38.75 -17.66 36.98
C ILE A 688 -40.21 -17.96 37.27
N PHE A 689 -41.04 -17.98 36.23
CA PHE A 689 -42.42 -18.43 36.28
C PHE A 689 -42.51 -19.74 35.48
N ALA A 690 -42.75 -20.84 36.17
CA ALA A 690 -42.74 -22.17 35.58
C ALA A 690 -43.64 -23.12 36.39
N ASN A 691 -44.00 -24.26 35.81
CA ASN A 691 -44.72 -25.30 36.53
C ASN A 691 -43.89 -25.89 37.68
N PRO A 692 -44.51 -26.57 38.67
CA PRO A 692 -43.76 -27.33 39.66
C PRO A 692 -43.06 -28.52 39.01
N ASN A 693 -41.83 -28.31 38.57
CA ASN A 693 -40.94 -29.35 38.06
C ASN A 693 -39.48 -29.02 38.38
N LYS A 694 -38.59 -29.92 37.99
CA LYS A 694 -37.15 -29.68 37.90
C LYS A 694 -36.79 -29.10 36.54
N TYR A 695 -35.97 -28.06 36.55
CA TYR A 695 -35.45 -27.39 35.37
C TYR A 695 -33.93 -27.23 35.48
N HIS A 696 -33.26 -27.12 34.35
CA HIS A 696 -31.87 -26.69 34.25
C HIS A 696 -31.78 -25.28 33.69
N LEU A 697 -30.95 -24.44 34.30
CA LEU A 697 -30.65 -23.11 33.78
C LEU A 697 -29.59 -23.20 32.67
N LYS A 698 -29.87 -22.58 31.51
CA LYS A 698 -28.97 -22.50 30.35
C LYS A 698 -28.54 -21.05 30.09
N PHE A 699 -27.38 -20.88 29.47
CA PHE A 699 -26.71 -19.58 29.35
C PHE A 699 -26.40 -19.26 27.89
N LYS A 700 -26.54 -17.99 27.50
CA LYS A 700 -26.22 -17.48 26.18
C LYS A 700 -25.63 -16.07 26.27
N PHE A 701 -24.73 -15.71 25.36
CA PHE A 701 -24.26 -14.34 25.18
C PHE A 701 -24.89 -13.73 23.92
N ASP A 702 -25.49 -12.54 24.03
CA ASP A 702 -26.23 -11.92 22.91
C ASP A 702 -25.39 -10.85 22.14
N ASN A 703 -24.38 -10.24 22.77
CA ASN A 703 -23.59 -9.13 22.19
C ASN A 703 -22.09 -9.42 21.98
N TYR A 704 -21.62 -10.65 22.26
CA TYR A 704 -20.23 -11.05 22.08
C TYR A 704 -20.12 -12.16 21.03
N LYS A 705 -19.21 -12.01 20.07
CA LYS A 705 -19.10 -12.93 18.91
C LYS A 705 -18.23 -14.16 19.17
N GLU A 706 -17.37 -14.11 20.16
CA GLU A 706 -16.50 -15.23 20.54
C GLU A 706 -17.19 -16.07 21.63
N THR A 707 -16.86 -17.36 21.72
CA THR A 707 -17.47 -18.28 22.69
C THR A 707 -16.83 -18.08 24.07
N ILE A 708 -17.66 -17.84 25.09
CA ILE A 708 -17.25 -17.82 26.50
C ILE A 708 -17.74 -19.12 27.15
N ASN A 709 -16.83 -19.85 27.78
CA ASN A 709 -17.11 -21.12 28.45
C ASN A 709 -17.87 -20.90 29.79
N ILE A 710 -18.58 -21.93 30.24
CA ILE A 710 -19.38 -21.89 31.47
C ILE A 710 -18.74 -22.90 32.42
N ASN A 711 -18.00 -22.41 33.43
CA ASN A 711 -17.19 -23.25 34.34
C ASN A 711 -17.93 -23.51 35.66
N PHE A 712 -19.15 -24.00 35.57
CA PHE A 712 -19.96 -24.51 36.68
C PHE A 712 -21.06 -25.42 36.09
N ASP A 713 -21.58 -26.36 36.90
CA ASP A 713 -22.59 -27.31 36.44
C ASP A 713 -23.93 -26.62 36.10
N ASP A 714 -24.78 -27.31 35.32
CA ASP A 714 -26.16 -26.90 35.10
C ASP A 714 -26.86 -26.68 36.45
N ILE A 715 -27.29 -25.45 36.73
CA ILE A 715 -28.02 -25.12 37.97
C ILE A 715 -29.39 -25.80 37.91
N GLU A 716 -29.64 -26.74 38.82
CA GLU A 716 -30.96 -27.36 38.98
C GLU A 716 -31.89 -26.39 39.71
N ILE A 717 -33.05 -26.11 39.13
CA ILE A 717 -34.06 -25.22 39.70
C ILE A 717 -35.31 -26.04 39.91
N LYS A 718 -35.61 -26.30 41.19
CA LYS A 718 -36.85 -26.95 41.62
C LYS A 718 -37.89 -25.88 41.91
N VAL A 719 -38.92 -25.81 41.08
CA VAL A 719 -39.99 -24.84 41.26
C VAL A 719 -41.09 -25.43 42.16
N LEU A 720 -41.48 -24.67 43.18
CA LEU A 720 -42.52 -25.00 44.16
C LEU A 720 -43.82 -24.23 43.90
N THR A 721 -44.89 -24.73 44.52
CA THR A 721 -46.23 -24.13 44.54
C THR A 721 -46.31 -22.89 45.43
N CYS A 722 -47.42 -22.14 45.32
CA CYS A 722 -47.62 -20.84 45.97
C CYS A 722 -47.75 -20.85 47.50
N LYS A 723 -47.61 -19.66 48.09
CA LYS A 723 -47.80 -19.36 49.52
C LYS A 723 -49.30 -19.19 49.85
N GLU A 724 -49.69 -19.48 51.10
CA GLU A 724 -51.10 -19.55 51.56
C GLU A 724 -51.98 -18.36 51.17
N ASN A 725 -51.46 -17.12 51.25
CA ASN A 725 -52.25 -15.91 50.94
C ASN A 725 -52.39 -15.61 49.42
N GLN A 726 -51.87 -16.48 48.54
CA GLN A 726 -51.82 -16.28 47.09
C GLN A 726 -52.45 -17.46 46.35
N ILE A 727 -53.32 -17.14 45.41
CA ILE A 727 -54.15 -18.12 44.72
C ILE A 727 -53.30 -18.82 43.65
N LYS A 728 -53.16 -20.14 43.80
CA LYS A 728 -52.53 -21.00 42.78
C LYS A 728 -53.36 -20.93 41.50
N MET A 729 -52.73 -20.45 40.43
CA MET A 729 -53.36 -20.22 39.13
C MET A 729 -52.46 -20.70 37.99
N TYR A 730 -53.06 -21.12 36.88
CA TYR A 730 -52.36 -21.71 35.74
C TYR A 730 -52.69 -20.94 34.47
N ASP A 731 -51.68 -20.61 33.67
CA ASP A 731 -51.86 -19.87 32.42
C ASP A 731 -52.45 -20.77 31.29
N LYS A 732 -52.71 -20.18 30.11
CA LYS A 732 -53.28 -20.91 28.95
C LYS A 732 -52.35 -21.96 28.34
N ASN A 733 -51.05 -21.91 28.63
CA ASN A 733 -50.07 -22.94 28.26
C ASN A 733 -49.91 -23.98 29.39
N GLY A 734 -50.65 -23.83 30.49
CA GLY A 734 -50.62 -24.69 31.66
C GLY A 734 -49.55 -24.32 32.68
N ILE A 735 -48.93 -23.14 32.61
CA ILE A 735 -47.83 -22.72 33.50
C ILE A 735 -48.38 -22.16 34.82
N LEU A 736 -48.02 -22.78 35.95
CA LEU A 736 -48.34 -22.30 37.29
C LEU A 736 -47.68 -20.94 37.58
N HIS A 737 -48.49 -20.00 38.06
CA HIS A 737 -48.07 -18.77 38.69
C HIS A 737 -48.94 -18.48 39.92
N CYS A 738 -48.43 -17.64 40.82
CA CYS A 738 -49.11 -17.29 42.06
C CYS A 738 -49.82 -15.95 41.90
N GLU A 739 -51.14 -15.99 41.77
CA GLU A 739 -51.95 -14.78 41.64
C GLU A 739 -52.29 -14.18 43.00
N ASN A 740 -52.51 -12.87 42.98
CA ASN A 740 -53.43 -12.24 43.90
C ASN A 740 -54.78 -12.05 43.13
N PRO A 741 -55.95 -12.07 43.78
CA PRO A 741 -57.29 -12.01 43.16
C PRO A 741 -57.59 -10.87 42.16
N ILE A 742 -58.65 -10.93 41.31
CA ILE A 742 -59.76 -11.92 41.21
C ILE A 742 -61.19 -11.40 41.62
N CYS A 743 -61.75 -10.34 41.03
CA CYS A 743 -63.00 -9.62 41.36
C CYS A 743 -63.95 -9.51 40.14
N ASP A 744 -65.24 -9.18 40.35
CA ASP A 744 -66.40 -9.32 39.43
C ASP A 744 -66.03 -9.52 37.95
N ASN A 745 -66.49 -10.61 37.31
CA ASN A 745 -66.14 -11.05 35.94
C ASN A 745 -66.12 -9.92 34.91
N ARG A 746 -66.96 -8.91 35.14
CA ARG A 746 -67.12 -7.76 34.29
C ARG A 746 -66.05 -6.68 34.58
N CYS A 747 -65.03 -6.94 35.38
CA CYS A 747 -64.04 -5.96 35.77
C CYS A 747 -62.61 -6.55 35.64
N PRO A 748 -61.84 -6.13 34.63
CA PRO A 748 -60.75 -6.93 34.05
C PRO A 748 -59.38 -6.62 34.67
N ILE A 749 -59.08 -7.29 35.77
CA ILE A 749 -57.95 -7.06 36.68
C ILE A 749 -56.58 -7.31 36.03
N GLU A 750 -55.61 -6.48 36.41
CA GLU A 750 -54.25 -6.35 35.87
C GLU A 750 -54.14 -6.01 34.36
N ILE A 751 -55.20 -6.24 33.58
CA ILE A 751 -55.29 -5.92 32.15
C ILE A 751 -55.86 -4.51 31.93
N THR A 752 -56.96 -4.21 32.63
CA THR A 752 -57.73 -2.96 32.51
C THR A 752 -58.41 -2.53 33.83
N ALA A 753 -58.08 -3.19 34.95
CA ALA A 753 -58.48 -2.87 36.33
C ALA A 753 -57.46 -3.45 37.35
N TYR A 754 -57.71 -3.45 38.67
CA TYR A 754 -57.05 -4.35 39.64
C TYR A 754 -57.94 -4.69 40.87
N CYS A 755 -57.51 -5.62 41.75
CA CYS A 755 -58.38 -6.32 42.74
C CYS A 755 -57.70 -6.78 44.08
N LYS A 756 -58.50 -7.37 45.00
CA LYS A 756 -58.22 -7.74 46.41
C LYS A 756 -59.04 -8.96 46.91
N SER A 757 -58.55 -9.76 47.89
CA SER A 757 -58.90 -11.20 48.15
C SER A 757 -60.10 -11.65 49.00
N PHE A 758 -60.51 -12.92 48.76
CA PHE A 758 -61.43 -13.72 49.61
C PHE A 758 -61.15 -15.25 49.73
N TYR A 759 -60.44 -15.93 48.80
CA TYR A 759 -60.11 -17.39 48.88
C TYR A 759 -58.64 -17.70 48.46
N GLU A 760 -58.20 -18.97 48.50
CA GLU A 760 -56.76 -19.37 48.52
C GLU A 760 -56.21 -20.27 47.38
N GLU A 761 -56.98 -21.05 46.61
CA GLU A 761 -56.43 -21.87 45.48
C GLU A 761 -57.45 -22.16 44.36
N ASN A 762 -57.00 -22.15 43.09
CA ASN A 762 -57.70 -22.54 41.84
C ASN A 762 -59.06 -21.86 41.53
N ILE A 763 -59.71 -21.25 42.51
CA ILE A 763 -60.97 -20.54 42.38
C ILE A 763 -60.78 -19.15 42.98
N ASN A 764 -60.78 -18.20 42.07
CA ASN A 764 -60.53 -16.80 42.33
C ASN A 764 -61.87 -16.06 42.28
N ASP A 765 -62.72 -16.29 43.31
CA ASP A 765 -64.17 -15.99 43.25
C ASP A 765 -64.48 -14.49 43.35
N ILE A 766 -65.44 -14.12 42.53
CA ILE A 766 -65.43 -12.89 41.79
C ILE A 766 -66.51 -11.93 42.32
N ASN A 767 -67.57 -12.48 42.89
CA ASN A 767 -68.72 -11.73 43.41
C ASN A 767 -68.49 -11.13 44.82
N LYS A 768 -67.30 -11.30 45.40
CA LYS A 768 -66.95 -10.87 46.77
C LYS A 768 -65.73 -9.97 46.88
N ASN A 769 -64.95 -9.90 45.81
CA ASN A 769 -63.72 -9.14 45.70
C ASN A 769 -64.01 -7.79 44.98
N GLU A 770 -63.32 -6.70 45.33
CA GLU A 770 -63.60 -5.31 44.85
C GLU A 770 -62.65 -4.77 43.74
N CYS A 771 -63.20 -4.21 42.64
CA CYS A 771 -62.47 -3.96 41.39
C CYS A 771 -62.47 -2.51 40.85
N LYS A 772 -61.38 -2.08 40.16
CA LYS A 772 -61.12 -0.66 39.82
C LYS A 772 -60.31 -0.45 38.52
N CYS A 773 -60.83 0.27 37.50
CA CYS A 773 -60.23 0.34 36.13
C CYS A 773 -58.82 1.02 36.04
N LEU A 774 -58.06 0.66 34.98
CA LEU A 774 -56.75 1.18 34.54
C LEU A 774 -56.87 2.06 33.27
N PRO A 775 -55.85 2.88 32.92
CA PRO A 775 -55.91 3.77 31.74
C PRO A 775 -56.02 3.05 30.38
N GLY A 776 -56.83 3.59 29.46
CA GLY A 776 -56.92 3.13 28.06
C GLY A 776 -58.16 2.31 27.70
N TRP A 777 -59.07 2.12 28.65
CA TRP A 777 -60.27 1.31 28.52
C TRP A 777 -61.48 2.00 29.14
N LYS A 778 -62.68 1.73 28.63
CA LYS A 778 -63.92 2.40 29.05
C LYS A 778 -65.10 1.45 29.17
N SER A 779 -66.22 2.01 29.66
CA SER A 779 -67.44 1.35 30.19
C SER A 779 -67.37 0.99 31.69
N THR A 780 -68.53 0.76 32.31
CA THR A 780 -68.68 0.34 33.73
C THR A 780 -67.93 -0.94 34.09
N PHE A 781 -67.46 -1.63 33.07
CA PHE A 781 -66.87 -2.96 33.10
C PHE A 781 -65.54 -3.00 32.32
N CYS A 782 -64.96 -1.81 32.08
CA CYS A 782 -63.65 -1.56 31.48
C CYS A 782 -63.35 -2.39 30.19
N GLY A 783 -64.38 -2.84 29.46
CA GLY A 783 -64.29 -3.84 28.39
C GLY A 783 -64.07 -3.28 26.98
N ASP A 784 -64.33 -1.99 26.77
CA ASP A 784 -64.19 -1.36 25.45
C ASP A 784 -62.79 -0.79 25.25
N ARG A 785 -62.07 -1.30 24.26
CA ARG A 785 -60.75 -0.78 23.85
C ARG A 785 -60.89 0.62 23.27
N GLN A 786 -60.20 1.59 23.87
CA GLN A 786 -60.07 2.92 23.28
C GLN A 786 -58.92 2.92 22.27
N TYR A 787 -59.25 2.82 20.97
CA TYR A 787 -58.25 2.91 19.90
C TYR A 787 -57.74 4.36 19.74
N VAL A 788 -56.50 4.52 19.30
CA VAL A 788 -55.98 5.82 18.86
C VAL A 788 -56.68 6.24 17.58
N ASP A 789 -57.30 7.43 17.60
CA ASP A 789 -57.85 8.04 16.40
C ASP A 789 -56.72 8.68 15.56
N PHE A 790 -56.47 8.11 14.38
CA PHE A 790 -55.50 8.63 13.42
C PHE A 790 -56.13 9.58 12.38
N SER A 791 -57.44 9.87 12.43
CA SER A 791 -58.13 10.69 11.43
C SER A 791 -57.52 12.10 11.25
N TYR A 792 -57.02 12.72 12.32
CA TYR A 792 -56.27 13.97 12.24
C TYR A 792 -54.96 13.82 11.47
N PHE A 793 -54.26 12.69 11.67
CA PHE A 793 -53.03 12.37 10.96
C PHE A 793 -53.30 12.05 9.48
N ASP A 794 -54.33 11.26 9.16
CA ASP A 794 -54.75 10.96 7.78
C ASP A 794 -55.12 12.24 7.02
N ASN A 795 -55.94 13.10 7.63
CA ASN A 795 -56.24 14.41 7.06
C ASN A 795 -54.98 15.27 6.87
N THR A 796 -54.04 15.25 7.82
CA THR A 796 -52.76 15.97 7.70
C THR A 796 -51.88 15.39 6.59
N MET A 797 -51.80 14.06 6.43
CA MET A 797 -51.10 13.40 5.32
C MET A 797 -51.71 13.82 3.99
N VAL A 798 -53.03 13.74 3.83
CA VAL A 798 -53.72 14.11 2.60
C VAL A 798 -53.48 15.58 2.26
N VAL A 799 -53.66 16.50 3.22
CA VAL A 799 -53.45 17.94 3.03
C VAL A 799 -52.00 18.28 2.68
N THR A 800 -51.01 17.59 3.26
CA THR A 800 -49.59 17.87 2.97
C THR A 800 -49.05 17.17 1.72
N GLN A 801 -49.60 16.01 1.34
CA GLN A 801 -49.18 15.26 0.16
C GLN A 801 -49.82 15.77 -1.15
N ILE A 802 -51.07 16.25 -1.14
CA ILE A 802 -51.72 16.78 -2.36
C ILE A 802 -50.88 17.88 -3.05
N PRO A 803 -50.34 18.90 -2.34
CA PRO A 803 -49.44 19.90 -2.93
C PRO A 803 -48.18 19.28 -3.55
N LEU A 804 -47.60 18.26 -2.91
CA LEU A 804 -46.41 17.56 -3.42
C LEU A 804 -46.72 16.80 -4.71
N TYR A 805 -47.88 16.15 -4.80
CA TYR A 805 -48.34 15.53 -6.05
C TYR A 805 -48.59 16.56 -7.15
N ILE A 806 -49.23 17.68 -6.85
CA ILE A 806 -49.45 18.75 -7.83
C ILE A 806 -48.10 19.26 -8.36
N LEU A 807 -47.13 19.48 -7.48
CA LEU A 807 -45.75 19.86 -7.85
C LEU A 807 -45.06 18.79 -8.71
N LEU A 808 -45.19 17.51 -8.33
CA LEU A 808 -44.56 16.39 -9.05
C LEU A 808 -45.21 16.13 -10.41
N PHE A 809 -46.53 16.24 -10.53
CA PHE A 809 -47.24 16.19 -11.82
C PHE A 809 -46.88 17.40 -12.69
N ALA A 810 -46.81 18.61 -12.12
CA ALA A 810 -46.36 19.80 -12.84
C ALA A 810 -44.91 19.63 -13.34
N TYR A 811 -44.02 19.04 -12.53
CA TYR A 811 -42.65 18.70 -12.95
C TYR A 811 -42.61 17.63 -14.05
N ILE A 812 -43.39 16.54 -13.93
CA ILE A 812 -43.48 15.50 -14.97
C ILE A 812 -43.99 16.10 -16.28
N ILE A 813 -45.05 16.91 -16.24
CA ILE A 813 -45.57 17.65 -17.41
C ILE A 813 -44.50 18.60 -17.97
N PHE A 814 -43.79 19.34 -17.11
CA PHE A 814 -42.69 20.23 -17.51
C PHE A 814 -41.56 19.47 -18.22
N ILE A 815 -41.16 18.29 -17.74
CA ILE A 815 -40.16 17.43 -18.39
C ILE A 815 -40.69 16.85 -19.73
N ILE A 816 -41.97 16.49 -19.81
CA ILE A 816 -42.61 16.01 -21.05
C ILE A 816 -42.67 17.13 -22.12
N LEU A 817 -43.09 18.34 -21.74
CA LEU A 817 -43.15 19.50 -22.62
C LEU A 817 -41.74 19.91 -23.10
N ASN A 818 -40.76 19.89 -22.19
CA ASN A 818 -39.38 20.26 -22.48
C ASN A 818 -38.49 19.09 -22.92
N LYS A 819 -39.05 17.93 -23.31
CA LYS A 819 -38.26 16.74 -23.71
C LYS A 819 -37.26 16.95 -24.85
N LYS A 820 -37.38 18.05 -25.58
CA LYS A 820 -36.44 18.48 -26.65
C LYS A 820 -35.23 19.29 -26.14
N ALA A 821 -35.27 19.83 -24.91
CA ALA A 821 -34.17 20.59 -24.33
C ALA A 821 -32.95 19.68 -24.12
N HIS A 822 -31.75 20.18 -24.44
CA HIS A 822 -30.55 19.34 -24.43
C HIS A 822 -30.26 18.76 -23.04
N ILE A 823 -30.35 19.53 -21.95
CA ILE A 823 -30.10 19.01 -20.60
C ILE A 823 -30.93 17.75 -20.25
N ILE A 824 -32.20 17.69 -20.68
CA ILE A 824 -33.08 16.52 -20.50
C ILE A 824 -32.67 15.37 -21.44
N LYS A 825 -32.37 15.68 -22.70
CA LYS A 825 -31.90 14.71 -23.71
C LYS A 825 -30.53 14.12 -23.37
N ASP A 826 -29.68 14.89 -22.69
CA ASP A 826 -28.28 14.58 -22.42
C ASP A 826 -28.13 13.75 -21.14
N GLN A 827 -28.87 14.09 -20.07
CA GLN A 827 -28.94 13.26 -18.87
C GLN A 827 -29.85 12.02 -19.04
N GLY A 828 -30.80 12.07 -19.98
CA GLY A 828 -31.65 10.94 -20.37
C GLY A 828 -33.10 11.07 -19.89
N TYR A 829 -34.00 11.46 -20.80
CA TYR A 829 -35.44 11.67 -20.57
C TYR A 829 -36.12 10.55 -19.75
N TYR A 830 -35.97 9.29 -20.17
CA TYR A 830 -36.60 8.15 -19.48
C TYR A 830 -36.04 7.91 -18.07
N LYS A 831 -34.76 8.23 -17.82
CA LYS A 831 -34.16 8.12 -16.47
C LYS A 831 -34.78 9.16 -15.51
N ILE A 832 -34.97 10.39 -15.99
CA ILE A 832 -35.61 11.49 -15.22
C ILE A 832 -37.08 11.16 -14.92
N LEU A 833 -37.82 10.64 -15.91
CA LEU A 833 -39.21 10.22 -15.69
C LEU A 833 -39.31 9.02 -14.74
N LEU A 834 -38.45 8.02 -14.88
CA LEU A 834 -38.45 6.84 -13.99
C LEU A 834 -38.10 7.24 -12.55
N PHE A 835 -37.21 8.23 -12.35
CA PHE A 835 -36.90 8.77 -11.02
C PHE A 835 -38.09 9.53 -10.42
N SER A 836 -38.76 10.34 -11.23
CA SER A 836 -39.99 11.04 -10.83
C SER A 836 -41.11 10.06 -10.47
N PHE A 837 -41.22 8.95 -11.20
CA PHE A 837 -42.16 7.86 -10.94
C PHE A 837 -41.79 7.04 -9.70
N ALA A 838 -40.50 6.83 -9.43
CA ALA A 838 -40.02 6.20 -8.21
C ALA A 838 -40.36 7.03 -6.97
N PHE A 839 -40.15 8.35 -7.04
CA PHE A 839 -40.55 9.29 -5.99
C PHE A 839 -42.08 9.37 -5.85
N PHE A 840 -42.84 9.28 -6.95
CA PHE A 840 -44.31 9.18 -6.92
C PHE A 840 -44.76 7.90 -6.17
N ILE A 841 -44.19 6.74 -6.50
CA ILE A 841 -44.46 5.47 -5.80
C ILE A 841 -44.12 5.58 -4.31
N TYR A 842 -42.97 6.16 -3.95
CA TYR A 842 -42.61 6.36 -2.55
C TYR A 842 -43.67 7.20 -1.80
N ASN A 843 -44.11 8.32 -2.38
CA ASN A 843 -45.12 9.17 -1.75
C ASN A 843 -46.48 8.46 -1.61
N ILE A 844 -46.82 7.51 -2.50
CA ILE A 844 -48.04 6.70 -2.35
C ILE A 844 -48.02 5.91 -1.03
N SER A 845 -46.85 5.46 -0.56
CA SER A 845 -46.77 4.76 0.74
C SER A 845 -47.21 5.62 1.93
N ASN A 846 -47.04 6.95 1.86
CA ASN A 846 -47.37 7.86 2.95
C ASN A 846 -48.88 7.87 3.25
N PHE A 847 -49.74 7.68 2.24
CA PHE A 847 -51.19 7.52 2.43
C PHE A 847 -51.57 6.27 3.24
N PHE A 848 -50.69 5.26 3.27
CA PHE A 848 -50.91 4.02 4.01
C PHE A 848 -50.10 3.99 5.33
N SER A 849 -49.45 5.08 5.72
CA SER A 849 -48.54 5.12 6.88
C SER A 849 -49.26 4.97 8.24
N ALA A 850 -50.50 5.45 8.35
CA ALA A 850 -51.37 5.27 9.51
C ALA A 850 -52.26 4.01 9.41
N TYR A 851 -51.76 2.96 8.76
CA TYR A 851 -52.47 1.69 8.58
C TYR A 851 -53.14 1.18 9.87
N ASN A 852 -54.39 0.76 9.71
CA ASN A 852 -55.24 0.18 10.76
C ASN A 852 -55.48 -1.33 10.54
N ASN A 853 -55.04 -1.87 9.39
CA ASN A 853 -55.13 -3.29 9.06
C ASN A 853 -53.92 -3.79 8.23
N TYR A 854 -53.85 -5.11 8.03
CA TYR A 854 -52.76 -5.77 7.31
C TYR A 854 -52.63 -5.33 5.85
N ALA A 855 -53.75 -5.04 5.17
CA ALA A 855 -53.74 -4.69 3.75
C ALA A 855 -53.12 -3.31 3.53
N GLU A 856 -53.54 -2.31 4.31
CA GLU A 856 -52.93 -0.98 4.32
C GLU A 856 -51.44 -1.05 4.66
N CYS A 857 -51.04 -1.81 5.69
CA CYS A 857 -49.60 -1.96 5.99
C CYS A 857 -48.82 -2.63 4.84
N SER A 858 -49.41 -3.65 4.21
CA SER A 858 -48.79 -4.29 3.05
C SER A 858 -48.58 -3.29 1.91
N PHE A 859 -49.55 -2.43 1.63
CA PHE A 859 -49.39 -1.36 0.63
C PHE A 859 -48.33 -0.34 1.02
N ASN A 860 -48.32 0.14 2.28
CA ASN A 860 -47.25 0.99 2.80
C ASN A 860 -45.87 0.38 2.53
N PHE A 861 -45.65 -0.87 2.96
CA PHE A 861 -44.39 -1.57 2.78
C PHE A 861 -44.00 -1.75 1.30
N ILE A 862 -44.93 -2.21 0.45
CA ILE A 862 -44.68 -2.39 -1.00
C ILE A 862 -44.24 -1.08 -1.63
N PHE A 863 -45.05 -0.03 -1.50
CA PHE A 863 -44.80 1.24 -2.18
C PHE A 863 -43.54 1.94 -1.61
N LYS A 864 -43.29 1.87 -0.29
CA LYS A 864 -42.10 2.44 0.36
C LYS A 864 -40.83 1.78 -0.18
N HIS A 865 -40.76 0.44 -0.16
CA HIS A 865 -39.56 -0.28 -0.58
C HIS A 865 -39.34 -0.28 -2.10
N ILE A 866 -40.39 -0.41 -2.91
CA ILE A 866 -40.27 -0.31 -4.38
C ILE A 866 -39.86 1.11 -4.81
N GLY A 867 -40.46 2.15 -4.22
CA GLY A 867 -40.11 3.54 -4.54
C GLY A 867 -38.65 3.87 -4.21
N ILE A 868 -38.21 3.58 -2.98
CA ILE A 868 -36.84 3.85 -2.51
C ILE A 868 -35.80 3.04 -3.31
N SER A 869 -36.04 1.74 -3.51
CA SER A 869 -35.09 0.90 -4.27
C SER A 869 -34.98 1.32 -5.74
N LEU A 870 -36.08 1.73 -6.38
CA LEU A 870 -36.04 2.27 -7.74
C LEU A 870 -35.28 3.60 -7.82
N MET A 871 -35.47 4.51 -6.85
CA MET A 871 -34.66 5.74 -6.75
C MET A 871 -33.16 5.44 -6.64
N LEU A 872 -32.78 4.50 -5.76
CA LEU A 872 -31.38 4.10 -5.56
C LEU A 872 -30.77 3.42 -6.79
N VAL A 873 -31.54 2.56 -7.48
CA VAL A 873 -31.13 1.92 -8.74
C VAL A 873 -30.84 2.97 -9.81
N ILE A 874 -31.70 3.98 -9.96
CA ILE A 874 -31.49 5.04 -10.95
C ILE A 874 -30.28 5.91 -10.57
N PHE A 875 -30.11 6.22 -9.29
CA PHE A 875 -28.94 6.95 -8.78
C PHE A 875 -27.64 6.19 -9.07
N PHE A 876 -27.60 4.87 -8.86
CA PHE A 876 -26.46 4.04 -9.23
C PHE A 876 -26.20 4.05 -10.76
N VAL A 877 -27.26 4.02 -11.58
CA VAL A 877 -27.17 4.12 -13.05
C VAL A 877 -26.68 5.51 -13.52
N TYR A 878 -26.77 6.55 -12.69
CA TYR A 878 -26.13 7.84 -12.94
C TYR A 878 -24.66 7.86 -12.47
N ILE A 879 -24.38 7.45 -11.23
CA ILE A 879 -23.05 7.57 -10.62
C ILE A 879 -22.04 6.57 -11.19
N MET A 880 -22.38 5.28 -11.28
CA MET A 880 -21.41 4.24 -11.64
C MET A 880 -20.79 4.47 -13.03
N PRO A 881 -21.55 4.80 -14.09
CA PRO A 881 -20.95 5.13 -15.38
C PRO A 881 -20.15 6.43 -15.32
N GLY A 882 -20.58 7.43 -14.53
CA GLY A 882 -19.83 8.68 -14.36
C GLY A 882 -18.44 8.45 -13.75
N LEU A 883 -18.37 7.71 -12.64
CA LEU A 883 -17.10 7.37 -11.97
C LEU A 883 -16.19 6.55 -12.88
N LYS A 884 -16.72 5.51 -13.56
CA LYS A 884 -15.92 4.67 -14.46
C LYS A 884 -15.44 5.38 -15.73
N LEU A 885 -16.06 6.51 -16.09
CA LEU A 885 -15.65 7.35 -17.22
C LEU A 885 -14.84 8.58 -16.78
N GLY A 886 -14.34 8.61 -15.54
CA GLY A 886 -13.43 9.65 -15.06
C GLY A 886 -14.10 10.97 -14.67
N ILE A 887 -15.40 10.98 -14.36
CA ILE A 887 -16.03 12.14 -13.69
C ILE A 887 -15.63 12.12 -12.21
N GLN A 888 -14.94 13.18 -11.78
CA GLN A 888 -14.73 13.46 -10.36
C GLN A 888 -15.71 14.55 -9.89
N ALA A 889 -16.14 14.46 -8.64
CA ALA A 889 -16.91 15.53 -8.01
C ALA A 889 -15.97 16.68 -7.64
N GLY A 890 -16.10 17.83 -8.31
CA GLY A 890 -15.40 19.05 -7.91
C GLY A 890 -16.13 19.79 -6.79
N GLU A 891 -15.39 20.59 -6.02
CA GLU A 891 -15.91 21.35 -4.87
C GLU A 891 -17.04 22.34 -5.24
N ASP A 892 -17.05 22.86 -6.48
CA ASP A 892 -18.00 23.88 -6.96
C ASP A 892 -19.37 23.34 -7.44
N ASN A 893 -19.82 22.17 -6.99
CA ASN A 893 -21.06 21.50 -7.46
C ASN A 893 -21.13 21.23 -8.98
N LYS A 894 -20.01 21.34 -9.70
CA LYS A 894 -19.90 21.03 -11.14
C LYS A 894 -19.19 19.70 -11.33
N LEU A 895 -19.72 18.87 -12.22
CA LEU A 895 -19.08 17.63 -12.64
C LEU A 895 -17.76 17.97 -13.36
N LYS A 896 -16.62 17.63 -12.77
CA LYS A 896 -15.30 17.79 -13.40
C LYS A 896 -15.01 16.57 -14.25
N LEU A 897 -14.88 16.80 -15.55
CA LEU A 897 -14.43 15.81 -16.51
C LEU A 897 -12.92 15.89 -16.67
N ILE A 898 -12.24 14.77 -16.40
CA ILE A 898 -10.85 14.57 -16.78
C ILE A 898 -10.80 14.42 -18.32
N ASP A 899 -9.89 15.14 -18.99
CA ASP A 899 -9.83 15.14 -20.47
C ASP A 899 -9.52 13.74 -21.03
N SER A 900 -9.99 13.41 -22.23
CA SER A 900 -9.83 12.07 -22.81
C SER A 900 -8.36 11.74 -23.08
N GLU A 901 -7.55 12.73 -23.46
CA GLU A 901 -6.09 12.59 -23.58
C GLU A 901 -5.43 12.28 -22.22
N THR A 902 -5.96 12.83 -21.14
CA THR A 902 -5.51 12.59 -19.76
C THR A 902 -5.92 11.19 -19.27
N ILE A 903 -7.12 10.74 -19.63
CA ILE A 903 -7.59 9.38 -19.37
C ILE A 903 -6.69 8.38 -20.13
N VAL A 904 -6.38 8.63 -21.42
CA VAL A 904 -5.49 7.77 -22.21
C VAL A 904 -4.04 7.78 -21.70
N SER A 905 -3.51 8.91 -21.22
CA SER A 905 -2.16 8.96 -20.64
C SER A 905 -2.05 8.24 -19.30
N HIS A 906 -3.06 8.31 -18.42
CA HIS A 906 -3.11 7.49 -17.20
C HIS A 906 -3.29 5.98 -17.49
N ILE A 907 -3.99 5.64 -18.57
CA ILE A 907 -4.33 4.25 -18.92
C ILE A 907 -3.22 3.53 -19.71
N SER A 908 -2.34 4.27 -20.39
CA SER A 908 -1.32 3.68 -21.27
C SER A 908 -0.05 3.21 -20.56
N ASN A 909 0.14 3.52 -19.26
CA ASN A 909 1.12 2.87 -18.37
C ASN A 909 0.83 3.16 -16.88
N PRO A 910 0.15 2.25 -16.16
CA PRO A 910 0.15 2.27 -14.69
C PRO A 910 1.50 1.81 -14.10
N ASP A 911 2.16 0.85 -14.76
CA ASP A 911 3.33 0.15 -14.22
C ASP A 911 4.66 0.46 -14.95
N ASN A 912 4.72 1.49 -15.81
CA ASN A 912 5.87 1.76 -16.67
C ASN A 912 6.08 3.26 -16.99
N CYS A 913 5.95 4.11 -15.96
CA CYS A 913 6.23 5.54 -16.06
C CYS A 913 7.46 5.92 -15.22
N LEU A 914 8.65 5.50 -15.70
CA LEU A 914 9.92 6.24 -15.61
C LEU A 914 11.00 5.46 -16.40
N HIS A 915 10.92 5.58 -17.73
CA HIS A 915 12.04 5.32 -18.63
C HIS A 915 12.07 6.47 -19.64
N ASP A 916 13.24 7.08 -19.82
CA ASP A 916 13.40 8.33 -20.57
C ASP A 916 12.88 8.27 -22.00
N LYS A 917 12.36 9.41 -22.46
CA LYS A 917 11.80 9.56 -23.82
C LYS A 917 12.49 10.61 -24.69
N ASP A 918 13.65 11.12 -24.27
CA ASP A 918 14.39 12.16 -24.99
C ASP A 918 15.36 11.63 -26.07
N THR A 919 15.45 10.31 -26.28
CA THR A 919 16.21 9.68 -27.38
C THR A 919 15.40 9.44 -28.68
N TYR A 920 14.10 9.76 -28.70
CA TYR A 920 13.17 9.29 -29.74
C TYR A 920 13.33 9.87 -31.16
N PHE A 921 14.31 10.76 -31.42
CA PHE A 921 14.56 11.32 -32.76
C PHE A 921 15.78 10.74 -33.51
N LYS A 922 16.58 9.83 -32.90
CA LYS A 922 17.67 9.11 -33.60
C LYS A 922 17.44 7.60 -33.77
N GLU A 923 16.42 7.00 -33.14
CA GLU A 923 16.23 5.53 -33.12
C GLU A 923 15.52 4.90 -34.33
N SER A 924 15.04 5.69 -35.31
CA SER A 924 14.30 5.11 -36.46
C SER A 924 15.11 4.10 -37.28
N LYS A 925 16.45 4.17 -37.25
CA LYS A 925 17.37 3.20 -37.88
C LYS A 925 17.82 2.05 -36.95
N SER A 926 17.75 2.19 -35.63
CA SER A 926 18.06 1.09 -34.70
C SER A 926 16.90 0.09 -34.60
N LEU A 927 15.66 0.59 -34.69
CA LEU A 927 14.44 -0.22 -34.59
C LEU A 927 14.24 -1.20 -35.77
N GLU A 928 14.80 -0.91 -36.96
CA GLU A 928 14.83 -1.90 -38.06
C GLU A 928 15.87 -3.00 -37.83
N ARG A 929 17.02 -2.68 -37.22
CA ARG A 929 18.02 -3.69 -36.84
C ARG A 929 17.50 -4.60 -35.74
N SER A 930 16.83 -4.07 -34.71
CA SER A 930 16.28 -4.90 -33.63
C SER A 930 15.14 -5.81 -34.12
N LYS A 931 14.27 -5.33 -35.02
CA LYS A 931 13.28 -6.18 -35.70
C LYS A 931 13.93 -7.33 -36.46
N LYS A 932 15.05 -7.09 -37.16
CA LYS A 932 15.78 -8.12 -37.92
C LYS A 932 16.43 -9.16 -37.00
N TYR A 933 17.03 -8.74 -35.88
CA TYR A 933 17.59 -9.65 -34.87
C TYR A 933 16.52 -10.48 -34.15
N VAL A 934 15.36 -9.89 -33.82
CA VAL A 934 14.26 -10.65 -33.20
C VAL A 934 13.69 -11.68 -34.17
N LEU A 935 13.52 -11.37 -35.47
CA LEU A 935 13.16 -12.38 -36.47
C LEU A 935 14.22 -13.48 -36.57
N GLN A 936 15.51 -13.15 -36.68
CA GLN A 936 16.58 -14.16 -36.77
C GLN A 936 16.65 -15.07 -35.53
N SER A 937 16.41 -14.56 -34.33
CA SER A 937 16.41 -15.39 -33.11
C SER A 937 15.19 -16.33 -33.01
N VAL A 938 14.05 -15.96 -33.64
CA VAL A 938 12.89 -16.84 -33.78
C VAL A 938 13.13 -17.88 -34.88
N GLU A 939 13.72 -17.51 -36.02
CA GLU A 939 14.11 -18.44 -37.08
C GLU A 939 15.18 -19.44 -36.61
N GLN A 940 16.17 -19.01 -35.83
CA GLN A 940 17.17 -19.91 -35.24
C GLN A 940 16.54 -20.89 -34.23
N LYS A 941 15.56 -20.47 -33.43
CA LYS A 941 14.83 -21.40 -32.54
C LYS A 941 13.94 -22.38 -33.31
N LEU A 942 13.36 -21.98 -34.44
CA LEU A 942 12.58 -22.86 -35.31
C LEU A 942 13.47 -23.92 -36.00
N ASN A 943 14.68 -23.56 -36.42
CA ASN A 943 15.62 -24.49 -37.05
C ASN A 943 16.24 -25.54 -36.11
N ILE A 944 16.01 -25.43 -34.78
CA ILE A 944 16.49 -26.37 -33.77
C ILE A 944 15.38 -27.37 -33.34
N MET A 945 14.12 -27.12 -33.73
CA MET A 945 13.00 -28.04 -33.44
C MET A 945 12.79 -29.04 -34.58
N ASN A 946 12.73 -30.33 -34.23
CA ASN A 946 12.54 -31.42 -35.20
C ASN A 946 11.23 -31.24 -36.00
N PRO A 947 11.23 -31.49 -37.32
CA PRO A 947 10.13 -31.14 -38.23
C PRO A 947 8.89 -32.05 -38.15
N SER A 948 8.68 -32.80 -37.07
CA SER A 948 7.62 -33.82 -36.97
C SER A 948 6.26 -33.32 -36.46
N ASN A 949 6.14 -32.12 -35.89
CA ASN A 949 4.87 -31.53 -35.41
C ASN A 949 4.58 -30.16 -36.05
N THR A 950 4.12 -30.14 -37.30
CA THR A 950 3.80 -28.89 -38.04
C THR A 950 2.50 -28.20 -37.58
N GLU A 951 1.58 -28.88 -36.90
CA GLU A 951 0.32 -28.28 -36.43
C GLU A 951 0.49 -27.42 -35.18
N GLU A 952 1.30 -27.85 -34.20
CA GLU A 952 1.55 -27.07 -32.96
C GLU A 952 2.27 -25.75 -33.24
N ILE A 953 3.20 -25.74 -34.21
CA ILE A 953 3.95 -24.54 -34.60
C ILE A 953 3.01 -23.46 -35.16
N ASN A 954 2.02 -23.86 -35.98
CA ASN A 954 1.06 -22.92 -36.56
C ASN A 954 0.11 -22.32 -35.51
N ASP A 955 -0.36 -23.11 -34.55
CA ASP A 955 -1.18 -22.60 -33.45
C ASP A 955 -0.38 -21.65 -32.52
N TYR A 956 0.90 -21.96 -32.27
CA TYR A 956 1.78 -21.07 -31.51
C TYR A 956 2.04 -19.73 -32.23
N GLN A 957 2.26 -19.76 -33.55
CA GLN A 957 2.39 -18.54 -34.36
C GLN A 957 1.09 -17.71 -34.38
N LEU A 958 -0.07 -18.36 -34.52
CA LEU A 958 -1.36 -17.67 -34.53
C LEU A 958 -1.67 -17.03 -33.16
N LYS A 959 -1.40 -17.75 -32.07
CA LYS A 959 -1.55 -17.24 -30.69
C LYS A 959 -0.59 -16.10 -30.38
N ALA A 960 0.69 -16.19 -30.80
CA ALA A 960 1.66 -15.13 -30.62
C ALA A 960 1.27 -13.85 -31.40
N LYS A 961 0.88 -13.99 -32.67
CA LYS A 961 0.44 -12.88 -33.53
C LYS A 961 -0.80 -12.18 -32.98
N ASN A 962 -1.80 -12.94 -32.52
CA ASN A 962 -3.00 -12.41 -31.87
C ASN A 962 -2.69 -11.73 -30.52
N LYS A 963 -1.70 -12.23 -29.76
CA LYS A 963 -1.28 -11.63 -28.48
C LYS A 963 -0.55 -10.30 -28.69
N ILE A 964 0.22 -10.14 -29.77
CA ILE A 964 0.88 -8.88 -30.14
C ILE A 964 -0.15 -7.84 -30.61
N ILE A 965 -1.08 -8.23 -31.50
CA ILE A 965 -2.13 -7.33 -32.03
C ILE A 965 -3.04 -6.80 -30.91
N LYS A 966 -3.37 -7.63 -29.90
CA LYS A 966 -4.13 -7.17 -28.72
C LYS A 966 -3.36 -6.19 -27.81
N LYS A 967 -2.02 -6.24 -27.78
CA LYS A 967 -1.22 -5.44 -26.83
C LYS A 967 -0.89 -4.02 -27.31
N GLN A 968 -1.22 -3.67 -28.55
CA GLN A 968 -0.90 -2.36 -29.16
C GLN A 968 -2.12 -1.48 -29.47
N ASN A 969 -3.34 -1.92 -29.15
CA ASN A 969 -4.54 -1.13 -29.41
C ASN A 969 -4.99 -0.36 -28.14
N PRO A 970 -4.80 0.97 -28.05
CA PRO A 970 -5.17 1.76 -26.86
C PRO A 970 -6.68 1.72 -26.57
N ASN A 971 -7.50 1.39 -27.57
CA ASN A 971 -8.95 1.22 -27.40
C ASN A 971 -9.34 0.01 -26.55
N SER A 972 -8.41 -0.93 -26.26
CA SER A 972 -8.69 -2.12 -25.44
C SER A 972 -9.13 -1.78 -24.01
N ASN A 973 -8.51 -0.77 -23.39
CA ASN A 973 -8.85 -0.37 -22.02
C ASN A 973 -10.17 0.40 -21.97
N ILE A 974 -10.42 1.31 -22.93
CA ILE A 974 -11.72 1.96 -23.11
C ILE A 974 -12.83 0.91 -23.30
N MET A 975 -12.56 -0.12 -24.10
CA MET A 975 -13.50 -1.22 -24.29
C MET A 975 -13.83 -1.93 -22.96
N SER A 976 -12.82 -2.27 -22.14
CA SER A 976 -13.08 -2.88 -20.83
C SER A 976 -13.98 -2.04 -19.93
N TYR A 977 -13.86 -0.70 -19.96
CA TYR A 977 -14.81 0.15 -19.22
C TYR A 977 -16.24 0.08 -19.77
N ILE A 978 -16.42 0.00 -21.09
CA ILE A 978 -17.73 -0.19 -21.73
C ILE A 978 -18.32 -1.55 -21.35
N GLU A 979 -17.55 -2.64 -21.45
CA GLU A 979 -17.94 -4.00 -21.01
C GLU A 979 -18.41 -3.98 -19.56
N GLN A 980 -17.63 -3.38 -18.67
CA GLN A 980 -17.93 -3.29 -17.24
C GLN A 980 -19.18 -2.45 -16.95
N ILE A 981 -19.37 -1.30 -17.62
CA ILE A 981 -20.55 -0.45 -17.45
C ILE A 981 -21.79 -1.18 -17.96
N HIS A 982 -21.71 -1.78 -19.15
CA HIS A 982 -22.81 -2.53 -19.78
C HIS A 982 -23.22 -3.74 -18.92
N SER A 983 -22.26 -4.58 -18.54
CA SER A 983 -22.45 -5.72 -17.63
C SER A 983 -23.10 -5.31 -16.31
N SER A 984 -22.68 -4.18 -15.73
CA SER A 984 -23.26 -3.67 -14.48
C SER A 984 -24.72 -3.23 -14.65
N ILE A 985 -25.04 -2.53 -15.75
CA ILE A 985 -26.43 -2.11 -16.04
C ILE A 985 -27.32 -3.33 -16.36
N ILE A 986 -26.84 -4.33 -17.12
CA ILE A 986 -27.56 -5.60 -17.34
C ILE A 986 -27.86 -6.29 -16.01
N LYS A 987 -26.86 -6.45 -15.14
CA LYS A 987 -27.03 -7.10 -13.83
C LYS A 987 -28.12 -6.41 -13.01
N ILE A 988 -28.15 -5.08 -12.99
CA ILE A 988 -29.17 -4.29 -12.30
C ILE A 988 -30.56 -4.51 -12.91
N LEU A 989 -30.67 -4.50 -14.25
CA LEU A 989 -31.93 -4.75 -14.96
C LEU A 989 -32.49 -6.16 -14.72
N ILE A 990 -31.66 -7.13 -14.36
CA ILE A 990 -32.07 -8.51 -14.00
C ILE A 990 -32.38 -8.62 -12.50
N ILE A 991 -31.53 -8.05 -11.64
CA ILE A 991 -31.65 -8.14 -10.18
C ILE A 991 -32.87 -7.36 -9.67
N TYR A 992 -33.17 -6.19 -10.23
CA TYR A 992 -34.24 -5.33 -9.71
C TYR A 992 -35.65 -5.97 -9.84
N PRO A 993 -36.07 -6.53 -11.00
CA PRO A 993 -37.32 -7.29 -11.09
C PRO A 993 -37.37 -8.49 -10.14
N PHE A 994 -36.26 -9.22 -9.96
CA PHE A 994 -36.19 -10.34 -9.02
C PHE A 994 -36.39 -9.88 -7.57
N TYR A 995 -35.79 -8.75 -7.18
CA TYR A 995 -36.00 -8.11 -5.89
C TYR A 995 -37.46 -7.69 -5.66
N VAL A 996 -38.12 -7.12 -6.68
CA VAL A 996 -39.55 -6.79 -6.60
C VAL A 996 -40.41 -8.05 -6.42
N ILE A 997 -40.14 -9.13 -7.16
CA ILE A 997 -40.82 -10.43 -6.99
C ILE A 997 -40.60 -10.97 -5.56
N LEU A 998 -39.39 -10.86 -5.02
CA LEU A 998 -39.05 -11.29 -3.66
C LEU A 998 -39.85 -10.51 -2.59
N ILE A 999 -40.07 -9.21 -2.75
CA ILE A 999 -40.95 -8.41 -1.88
C ILE A 999 -42.38 -8.98 -1.89
N PHE A 1000 -42.96 -9.22 -3.07
CA PHE A 1000 -44.30 -9.79 -3.17
C PHE A 1000 -44.39 -11.19 -2.55
N PHE A 1001 -43.36 -12.03 -2.75
CA PHE A 1001 -43.29 -13.37 -2.17
C PHE A 1001 -43.17 -13.32 -0.63
N LEU A 1002 -42.35 -12.42 -0.08
CA LEU A 1002 -42.23 -12.20 1.37
C LEU A 1002 -43.57 -11.82 1.99
N ILE A 1003 -44.31 -10.89 1.38
CA ILE A 1003 -45.64 -10.47 1.86
C ILE A 1003 -46.66 -11.59 1.76
N LEU A 1004 -46.57 -12.44 0.72
CA LEU A 1004 -47.43 -13.60 0.57
C LEU A 1004 -47.13 -14.68 1.63
N ILE A 1005 -45.86 -14.95 1.93
CA ILE A 1005 -45.45 -15.82 3.07
C ILE A 1005 -46.00 -15.27 4.39
N ILE A 1006 -45.80 -13.97 4.65
CA ILE A 1006 -46.26 -13.34 5.90
C ILE A 1006 -47.78 -13.36 5.99
N LYS A 1007 -48.51 -13.16 4.87
CA LYS A 1007 -49.98 -13.28 4.82
C LYS A 1007 -50.46 -14.71 5.07
N LEU A 1008 -49.78 -15.72 4.53
CA LEU A 1008 -50.09 -17.14 4.79
C LEU A 1008 -49.83 -17.49 6.26
N LYS A 1009 -48.70 -17.02 6.83
CA LYS A 1009 -48.38 -17.18 8.24
C LYS A 1009 -49.41 -16.49 9.15
N TYR A 1010 -49.83 -15.27 8.79
CA TYR A 1010 -50.83 -14.47 9.49
C TYR A 1010 -52.20 -15.16 9.51
N ASN A 1011 -52.65 -15.71 8.37
CA ASN A 1011 -53.91 -16.47 8.31
C ASN A 1011 -53.89 -17.75 9.19
N ASN A 1012 -52.72 -18.34 9.43
CA ASN A 1012 -52.55 -19.52 10.29
C ASN A 1012 -52.32 -19.18 11.78
N SER A 1013 -52.31 -17.90 12.15
CA SER A 1013 -52.25 -17.42 13.53
C SER A 1013 -53.56 -16.75 13.95
N ASN A 1014 -54.03 -16.98 15.18
CA ASN A 1014 -55.26 -16.40 15.69
C ASN A 1014 -55.26 -14.87 15.53
N LYS A 1015 -56.37 -14.32 14.98
CA LYS A 1015 -56.52 -12.92 14.54
C LYS A 1015 -56.31 -11.84 15.62
N GLU A 1016 -56.18 -12.20 16.90
CA GLU A 1016 -56.08 -11.25 18.01
C GLU A 1016 -54.68 -10.66 18.23
N LEU A 1017 -53.63 -11.25 17.62
CA LEU A 1017 -52.22 -10.94 17.90
C LEU A 1017 -51.70 -9.60 17.31
N SER A 1018 -52.47 -8.92 16.48
CA SER A 1018 -52.00 -7.74 15.70
C SER A 1018 -52.40 -6.39 16.29
N VAL A 1019 -52.69 -6.28 17.59
CA VAL A 1019 -53.00 -5.01 18.26
C VAL A 1019 -52.21 -4.89 19.56
N ILE A 1020 -51.50 -3.77 19.75
CA ILE A 1020 -50.71 -3.45 20.93
C ILE A 1020 -51.26 -2.20 21.64
N GLN A 1021 -51.10 -2.15 22.95
CA GLN A 1021 -51.44 -0.98 23.76
C GLN A 1021 -50.25 -0.03 23.81
N SER A 1022 -50.49 1.28 23.68
CA SER A 1022 -49.46 2.32 23.77
C SER A 1022 -49.22 2.77 25.22
N ASN A 1023 -48.10 3.48 25.47
CA ASN A 1023 -47.78 4.04 26.79
C ASN A 1023 -48.88 4.95 27.38
N ASN A 1024 -49.78 5.49 26.54
CA ASN A 1024 -50.88 6.34 26.96
C ASN A 1024 -52.20 5.55 27.16
N GLY A 1025 -52.13 4.21 27.20
CA GLY A 1025 -53.27 3.31 27.37
C GLY A 1025 -54.07 3.00 26.09
N ASN A 1026 -53.99 3.83 25.05
CA ASN A 1026 -54.80 3.62 23.84
C ASN A 1026 -54.28 2.46 22.97
N TRP A 1027 -55.19 1.77 22.28
CA TRP A 1027 -54.94 0.58 21.45
C TRP A 1027 -54.57 0.94 20.00
N ILE A 1028 -53.62 0.20 19.43
CA ILE A 1028 -53.06 0.48 18.10
C ILE A 1028 -52.72 -0.82 17.35
N TYR A 1029 -53.05 -0.90 16.05
CA TYR A 1029 -52.64 -2.02 15.19
C TYR A 1029 -51.09 -2.13 15.12
N LYS A 1030 -50.55 -3.35 15.21
CA LYS A 1030 -49.13 -3.68 15.01
C LYS A 1030 -48.98 -4.39 13.67
N CYS A 1031 -48.07 -3.90 12.83
CA CYS A 1031 -47.76 -4.57 11.58
C CYS A 1031 -46.45 -5.37 11.68
N ASP A 1032 -46.52 -6.63 11.26
CA ASP A 1032 -45.38 -7.55 11.30
C ASP A 1032 -44.29 -7.25 10.26
N LEU A 1033 -44.55 -6.36 9.29
CA LEU A 1033 -43.62 -5.98 8.22
C LEU A 1033 -42.58 -4.91 8.62
N GLU A 1034 -42.74 -4.22 9.76
CA GLU A 1034 -41.93 -3.01 10.08
C GLU A 1034 -40.60 -3.26 10.82
N ASN A 1035 -40.30 -4.50 11.20
CA ASN A 1035 -39.55 -4.71 12.44
C ASN A 1035 -38.05 -5.02 12.27
N ILE A 1036 -37.23 -4.04 11.84
CA ILE A 1036 -35.74 -4.19 11.81
C ILE A 1036 -34.97 -3.01 12.45
N TYR A 1037 -35.31 -1.73 12.21
CA TYR A 1037 -34.49 -0.60 12.70
C TYR A 1037 -35.23 0.49 13.49
N GLY A 1038 -36.40 0.97 13.03
CA GLY A 1038 -37.12 2.09 13.68
C GLY A 1038 -37.63 1.79 15.10
N TYR A 1039 -37.71 0.51 15.47
CA TYR A 1039 -38.16 0.05 16.79
C TYR A 1039 -37.18 0.42 17.93
N LEU A 1040 -35.87 0.55 17.63
CA LEU A 1040 -34.84 0.78 18.65
C LEU A 1040 -34.82 2.19 19.26
N ILE A 1041 -35.36 3.20 18.56
CA ILE A 1041 -35.20 4.62 18.94
C ILE A 1041 -36.49 5.22 19.52
N LEU A 1042 -37.67 4.87 18.99
CA LEU A 1042 -38.98 5.42 19.41
C LEU A 1042 -39.95 4.31 19.79
N ASN A 1043 -39.47 3.35 20.59
CA ASN A 1043 -40.04 2.02 20.78
C ASN A 1043 -41.55 2.01 21.16
N ASN A 1044 -41.99 2.98 21.97
CA ASN A 1044 -43.35 3.00 22.54
C ASN A 1044 -44.25 4.18 22.08
N GLN A 1045 -43.81 5.00 21.12
CA GLN A 1045 -44.58 6.17 20.65
C GLN A 1045 -44.89 6.10 19.15
N ARG A 1046 -45.83 5.23 18.73
CA ARG A 1046 -46.18 5.06 17.29
C ARG A 1046 -46.56 6.40 16.62
N TYR A 1047 -47.32 7.27 17.29
CA TYR A 1047 -47.69 8.58 16.73
C TYR A 1047 -46.46 9.45 16.44
N SER A 1048 -45.60 9.66 17.44
CA SER A 1048 -44.33 10.38 17.29
C SER A 1048 -43.42 9.73 16.25
N ARG A 1049 -43.40 8.40 16.16
CA ARG A 1049 -42.59 7.65 15.21
C ARG A 1049 -43.07 7.81 13.76
N ILE A 1050 -44.37 7.67 13.48
CA ILE A 1050 -44.90 7.89 12.12
C ILE A 1050 -44.70 9.35 11.73
N PHE A 1051 -44.95 10.31 12.63
CA PHE A 1051 -44.73 11.74 12.38
C PHE A 1051 -43.24 12.05 12.11
N PHE A 1052 -42.32 11.50 12.91
CA PHE A 1052 -40.88 11.66 12.74
C PHE A 1052 -40.37 11.00 11.45
N GLU A 1053 -40.74 9.75 11.18
CA GLU A 1053 -40.40 9.07 9.93
C GLU A 1053 -40.97 9.81 8.73
N TYR A 1054 -42.21 10.30 8.81
CA TYR A 1054 -42.83 11.06 7.74
C TYR A 1054 -42.06 12.35 7.46
N ILE A 1055 -41.80 13.17 8.49
CA ILE A 1055 -41.08 14.45 8.33
C ILE A 1055 -39.66 14.20 7.85
N LEU A 1056 -38.90 13.32 8.51
CA LEU A 1056 -37.50 13.10 8.19
C LEU A 1056 -37.35 12.54 6.76
N ASN A 1057 -38.09 11.48 6.42
CA ASN A 1057 -38.01 10.91 5.08
C ASN A 1057 -38.55 11.86 4.02
N SER A 1058 -39.64 12.60 4.28
CA SER A 1058 -40.15 13.60 3.33
C SER A 1058 -39.15 14.73 3.10
N ILE A 1059 -38.48 15.23 4.14
CA ILE A 1059 -37.40 16.22 4.00
C ILE A 1059 -36.24 15.64 3.20
N CYS A 1060 -35.73 14.46 3.57
CA CYS A 1060 -34.59 13.84 2.90
C CYS A 1060 -34.89 13.55 1.42
N TYR A 1061 -35.99 12.86 1.11
CA TYR A 1061 -36.31 12.50 -0.28
C TYR A 1061 -36.77 13.70 -1.11
N SER A 1062 -37.41 14.72 -0.51
CA SER A 1062 -37.69 15.98 -1.22
C SER A 1062 -36.40 16.77 -1.49
N ALA A 1063 -35.44 16.79 -0.56
CA ALA A 1063 -34.13 17.38 -0.81
C ALA A 1063 -33.39 16.66 -1.95
N PHE A 1064 -33.38 15.32 -1.95
CA PHE A 1064 -32.85 14.54 -3.08
C PHE A 1064 -33.57 14.83 -4.39
N PHE A 1065 -34.91 14.93 -4.38
CA PHE A 1065 -35.69 15.27 -5.56
C PHE A 1065 -35.37 16.67 -6.07
N ILE A 1066 -35.27 17.68 -5.19
CA ILE A 1066 -34.91 19.06 -5.52
C ILE A 1066 -33.49 19.10 -6.10
N LEU A 1067 -32.50 18.49 -5.44
CA LEU A 1067 -31.11 18.44 -5.93
C LEU A 1067 -31.01 17.83 -7.34
N LEU A 1068 -31.83 16.81 -7.64
CA LEU A 1068 -31.85 16.12 -8.94
C LEU A 1068 -32.84 16.69 -9.97
N SER A 1069 -33.63 17.72 -9.63
CA SER A 1069 -34.60 18.36 -10.55
C SER A 1069 -34.32 19.85 -10.81
N TRP A 1070 -33.74 20.54 -9.84
CA TRP A 1070 -33.55 21.98 -9.85
C TRP A 1070 -32.63 22.46 -10.99
N ASP A 1071 -31.59 21.70 -11.32
CA ASP A 1071 -30.72 21.98 -12.47
C ASP A 1071 -31.51 22.10 -13.78
N LYS A 1072 -32.40 21.13 -14.07
CA LYS A 1072 -33.24 21.16 -15.28
C LYS A 1072 -34.16 22.36 -15.27
N VAL A 1073 -34.87 22.59 -14.18
CA VAL A 1073 -35.82 23.70 -14.04
C VAL A 1073 -35.10 25.05 -14.21
N TYR A 1074 -34.00 25.24 -13.50
CA TYR A 1074 -33.18 26.45 -13.54
C TYR A 1074 -32.65 26.76 -14.95
N TYR A 1075 -31.95 25.82 -15.59
CA TYR A 1075 -31.36 26.07 -16.92
C TYR A 1075 -32.43 26.20 -18.01
N ILE A 1076 -33.58 25.52 -17.91
CA ILE A 1076 -34.69 25.69 -18.86
C ILE A 1076 -35.34 27.07 -18.71
N ILE A 1077 -35.63 27.52 -17.48
CA ILE A 1077 -36.20 28.86 -17.23
C ILE A 1077 -35.23 29.96 -17.68
N LYS A 1078 -33.92 29.79 -17.45
CA LYS A 1078 -32.88 30.71 -17.94
C LYS A 1078 -32.68 30.67 -19.46
N LYS A 1079 -33.34 29.76 -20.19
CA LYS A 1079 -33.13 29.47 -21.64
C LYS A 1079 -31.70 29.01 -21.97
N GLU A 1080 -30.95 28.54 -20.98
CA GLU A 1080 -29.58 28.02 -21.10
C GLU A 1080 -29.51 26.50 -21.25
N SER A 1081 -30.64 25.80 -21.16
CA SER A 1081 -30.75 24.33 -21.24
C SER A 1081 -30.25 23.68 -22.53
N ASN A 1082 -29.95 24.48 -23.55
CA ASN A 1082 -29.36 24.06 -24.82
C ASN A 1082 -27.84 24.28 -24.91
N ASN A 1083 -27.21 24.89 -23.89
CA ASN A 1083 -25.77 25.13 -23.83
C ASN A 1083 -25.11 24.16 -22.82
N PRO A 1084 -24.40 23.11 -23.26
CA PRO A 1084 -23.85 22.11 -22.36
C PRO A 1084 -22.69 22.62 -21.50
N ASN A 1085 -22.02 23.72 -21.89
CA ASN A 1085 -20.97 24.36 -21.10
C ASN A 1085 -21.49 25.00 -19.81
N LYS A 1086 -22.82 25.15 -19.67
CA LYS A 1086 -23.46 25.68 -18.46
C LYS A 1086 -23.66 24.61 -17.39
N TYR A 1087 -23.79 23.34 -17.78
CA TYR A 1087 -24.07 22.21 -16.87
C TYR A 1087 -23.01 21.09 -16.87
N PHE A 1088 -21.98 21.16 -17.72
CA PHE A 1088 -20.75 20.36 -17.64
C PHE A 1088 -19.52 21.27 -17.55
N LEU A 1089 -18.54 20.87 -16.73
CA LEU A 1089 -17.26 21.55 -16.62
C LEU A 1089 -16.13 20.63 -17.10
N ILE A 1090 -15.49 21.00 -18.21
CA ILE A 1090 -14.18 20.45 -18.57
C ILE A 1090 -13.14 21.49 -18.21
N GLU A 1091 -12.17 21.08 -17.40
CA GLU A 1091 -10.99 21.87 -17.09
C GLU A 1091 -9.87 21.34 -17.98
N LYS A 1092 -9.50 22.14 -18.99
CA LYS A 1092 -8.31 21.87 -19.80
C LYS A 1092 -7.14 22.63 -19.23
N TYR A 1093 -6.01 21.95 -19.14
CA TYR A 1093 -4.76 22.51 -18.67
C TYR A 1093 -3.80 22.64 -19.85
N GLU A 1094 -2.94 23.65 -19.82
CA GLU A 1094 -1.82 23.72 -20.75
C GLU A 1094 -0.91 22.51 -20.54
N LYS A 1095 -0.45 21.92 -21.65
CA LYS A 1095 0.46 20.79 -21.58
C LYS A 1095 1.75 21.26 -20.91
N CYS A 1096 2.07 20.61 -19.80
CA CYS A 1096 3.24 20.88 -18.97
C CYS A 1096 4.49 21.00 -19.85
N SER A 1097 5.06 22.20 -19.97
CA SER A 1097 6.21 22.45 -20.85
C SER A 1097 7.44 21.63 -20.45
N ILE A 1098 7.57 21.34 -19.14
CA ILE A 1098 8.65 20.54 -18.56
C ILE A 1098 8.45 19.04 -18.83
N HIS A 1099 7.27 18.49 -18.50
CA HIS A 1099 7.02 17.04 -18.51
C HIS A 1099 6.27 16.53 -19.74
N ASN A 1100 5.93 17.42 -20.69
CA ASN A 1100 5.14 17.14 -21.89
C ASN A 1100 3.85 16.33 -21.60
N SER A 1101 3.18 16.66 -20.48
CA SER A 1101 2.04 15.92 -19.89
C SER A 1101 0.91 16.86 -19.49
N LEU A 1102 -0.33 16.37 -19.41
CA LEU A 1102 -1.51 17.13 -18.93
C LEU A 1102 -1.77 16.96 -17.43
N THR A 1103 -1.05 16.04 -16.76
CA THR A 1103 -1.23 15.69 -15.32
C THR A 1103 0.09 15.63 -14.55
N CYS A 1104 1.10 16.39 -14.98
CA CYS A 1104 2.27 16.61 -14.13
C CYS A 1104 1.87 17.40 -12.86
N GLY A 1105 2.58 17.21 -11.74
CA GLY A 1105 2.32 17.93 -10.48
C GLY A 1105 2.65 19.43 -10.48
N CYS A 1106 2.91 20.03 -11.65
CA CYS A 1106 3.18 21.46 -11.76
C CYS A 1106 1.87 22.27 -11.76
N GLN A 1107 1.96 23.56 -11.41
CA GLN A 1107 0.85 24.49 -11.62
C GLN A 1107 0.68 24.75 -13.13
N LEU A 1108 -0.31 24.11 -13.74
CA LEU A 1108 -0.64 24.28 -15.15
C LEU A 1108 -1.68 25.39 -15.32
N ASN A 1109 -1.45 26.29 -16.29
CA ASN A 1109 -2.44 27.29 -16.65
C ASN A 1109 -3.72 26.61 -17.18
N ARG A 1110 -4.87 27.12 -16.75
CA ARG A 1110 -6.16 26.71 -17.28
C ARG A 1110 -6.36 27.29 -18.69
N ILE A 1111 -6.63 26.44 -19.67
CA ILE A 1111 -7.02 26.88 -21.01
C ILE A 1111 -8.52 27.16 -21.03
N ASP A 1112 -8.90 28.44 -21.00
CA ASP A 1112 -10.28 28.88 -21.24
C ASP A 1112 -10.63 28.90 -22.75
N LYS A 1113 -10.54 27.73 -23.39
CA LYS A 1113 -11.06 27.47 -24.75
C LYS A 1113 -12.51 26.98 -24.69
N ASP A 1114 -13.25 27.21 -25.77
CA ASP A 1114 -14.60 26.68 -25.93
C ASP A 1114 -14.59 25.14 -25.95
N ASN A 1115 -14.98 24.55 -24.82
CA ASN A 1115 -15.02 23.11 -24.62
C ASN A 1115 -16.30 22.44 -25.17
N THR A 1116 -17.17 23.16 -25.88
CA THR A 1116 -18.44 22.62 -26.43
C THR A 1116 -18.23 21.32 -27.22
N VAL A 1117 -17.17 21.23 -28.01
CA VAL A 1117 -16.87 20.03 -28.84
C VAL A 1117 -16.51 18.83 -27.96
N SER A 1118 -15.60 18.99 -27.00
CA SER A 1118 -15.20 17.93 -26.07
C SER A 1118 -16.37 17.50 -25.17
N ILE A 1119 -17.18 18.44 -24.68
CA ILE A 1119 -18.39 18.13 -23.90
C ILE A 1119 -19.39 17.35 -24.76
N LYS A 1120 -19.60 17.73 -26.02
CA LYS A 1120 -20.51 17.03 -26.93
C LYS A 1120 -20.02 15.61 -27.28
N LYS A 1121 -18.71 15.42 -27.50
CA LYS A 1121 -18.09 14.09 -27.64
C LYS A 1121 -18.35 13.25 -26.40
N TYR A 1122 -18.05 13.77 -25.20
CA TYR A 1122 -18.27 13.07 -23.94
C TYR A 1122 -19.74 12.69 -23.71
N ILE A 1123 -20.68 13.61 -23.93
CA ILE A 1123 -22.13 13.36 -23.81
C ILE A 1123 -22.56 12.23 -24.75
N ASN A 1124 -22.08 12.21 -26.00
CA ASN A 1124 -22.37 11.14 -26.94
C ASN A 1124 -21.77 9.80 -26.49
N PHE A 1125 -20.56 9.81 -25.95
CA PHE A 1125 -19.90 8.62 -25.42
C PHE A 1125 -20.61 8.06 -24.17
N TYR A 1126 -20.99 8.91 -23.21
CA TYR A 1126 -21.79 8.55 -22.05
C TYR A 1126 -23.17 7.97 -22.44
N LYS A 1127 -23.82 8.54 -23.47
CA LYS A 1127 -25.05 7.97 -24.04
C LYS A 1127 -24.82 6.58 -24.61
N LEU A 1128 -23.76 6.39 -25.43
CA LEU A 1128 -23.41 5.09 -26.00
C LEU A 1128 -23.09 4.06 -24.91
N CYS A 1129 -22.36 4.44 -23.86
CA CYS A 1129 -22.06 3.57 -22.73
C CYS A 1129 -23.35 3.15 -22.00
N THR A 1130 -24.24 4.10 -21.70
CA THR A 1130 -25.44 3.85 -20.87
C THR A 1130 -26.69 3.39 -21.64
N SER A 1131 -26.68 3.36 -22.98
CA SER A 1131 -27.78 2.82 -23.79
C SER A 1131 -27.75 1.29 -23.83
N VAL A 1132 -28.50 0.62 -22.95
CA VAL A 1132 -28.66 -0.86 -22.98
C VAL A 1132 -29.89 -1.29 -23.77
N ILE A 1133 -30.93 -0.43 -23.79
CA ILE A 1133 -32.21 -0.68 -24.46
C ILE A 1133 -32.49 0.48 -25.43
N GLU A 1134 -32.90 0.14 -26.64
CA GLU A 1134 -33.34 1.07 -27.67
C GLU A 1134 -34.76 0.73 -28.13
N PHE A 1135 -35.60 1.74 -28.31
CA PHE A 1135 -36.94 1.59 -28.85
C PHE A 1135 -36.91 1.98 -30.33
N GLN A 1136 -36.98 0.99 -31.22
CA GLN A 1136 -36.95 1.20 -32.67
C GLN A 1136 -38.20 0.57 -33.29
N GLU A 1137 -38.98 1.37 -34.02
CA GLU A 1137 -40.18 0.93 -34.76
C GLU A 1137 -41.23 0.21 -33.88
N GLY A 1138 -41.37 0.62 -32.62
CA GLY A 1138 -42.28 0.00 -31.65
C GLY A 1138 -41.76 -1.29 -31.00
N SER A 1139 -40.60 -1.79 -31.42
CA SER A 1139 -39.92 -2.94 -30.81
C SER A 1139 -38.88 -2.50 -29.77
N ILE A 1140 -38.63 -3.37 -28.78
CA ILE A 1140 -37.59 -3.19 -27.77
C ILE A 1140 -36.35 -3.98 -28.19
N ARG A 1141 -35.27 -3.29 -28.52
CA ARG A 1141 -33.99 -3.89 -28.90
C ARG A 1141 -32.97 -3.74 -27.77
N ILE A 1142 -32.45 -4.87 -27.28
CA ILE A 1142 -31.28 -4.85 -26.39
C ILE A 1142 -30.04 -4.60 -27.26
N ILE A 1143 -29.33 -3.50 -26.97
CA ILE A 1143 -28.09 -3.17 -27.67
C ILE A 1143 -27.00 -4.11 -27.16
N LYS A 1144 -26.63 -5.12 -27.96
CA LYS A 1144 -25.49 -5.99 -27.67
C LYS A 1144 -24.20 -5.16 -27.62
N GLU A 1145 -23.31 -5.51 -26.71
CA GLU A 1145 -22.00 -4.89 -26.54
C GLU A 1145 -21.18 -4.86 -27.84
N SER A 1146 -21.18 -5.97 -28.59
CA SER A 1146 -20.54 -6.07 -29.91
C SER A 1146 -21.06 -5.07 -30.95
N PHE A 1147 -22.29 -4.58 -30.83
CA PHE A 1147 -22.82 -3.53 -31.70
C PHE A 1147 -22.25 -2.15 -31.33
N LYS A 1148 -22.10 -1.85 -30.03
CA LYS A 1148 -21.43 -0.62 -29.57
C LYS A 1148 -19.99 -0.59 -30.07
N LEU A 1149 -19.28 -1.71 -29.93
CA LEU A 1149 -17.94 -1.92 -30.52
C LEU A 1149 -17.90 -1.54 -32.00
N SER A 1150 -18.80 -2.09 -32.80
CA SER A 1150 -18.83 -1.81 -34.25
C SER A 1150 -19.02 -0.33 -34.57
N ILE A 1151 -19.83 0.40 -33.80
CA ILE A 1151 -20.01 1.85 -33.95
C ILE A 1151 -18.73 2.61 -33.61
N MET A 1152 -17.99 2.19 -32.57
CA MET A 1152 -16.73 2.84 -32.19
C MET A 1152 -15.63 2.59 -33.22
N SER A 1153 -15.51 1.37 -33.75
CA SER A 1153 -14.52 1.03 -34.79
C SER A 1153 -14.79 1.65 -36.16
N ILE A 1154 -15.95 2.27 -36.36
CA ILE A 1154 -16.32 2.97 -37.61
C ILE A 1154 -16.15 4.50 -37.47
N ASN A 1155 -16.08 5.03 -36.25
CA ASN A 1155 -16.00 6.46 -35.96
C ASN A 1155 -14.75 6.81 -35.14
N ASP A 1156 -13.56 6.67 -35.74
CA ASP A 1156 -12.31 7.14 -35.12
C ASP A 1156 -12.37 8.63 -34.74
N ASN A 1157 -13.16 9.44 -35.47
CA ASN A 1157 -13.41 10.86 -35.17
C ASN A 1157 -14.20 11.11 -33.85
N MET A 1158 -14.76 10.08 -33.21
CA MET A 1158 -15.57 10.23 -32.00
C MET A 1158 -14.75 10.38 -30.72
N PHE A 1159 -13.50 9.87 -30.71
CA PHE A 1159 -12.53 10.08 -29.63
C PHE A 1159 -11.78 11.40 -29.82
#